data_AF-A0A919Z4T5-F1
#
_entry.id   AF-A0A919Z4T5-F1
#
_cell.length_a   1.000
_cell.length_b   1.000
_cell.length_c   1.000
_cell.angle_alpha   90.00
_cell.angle_beta   90.00
_cell.angle_gamma   90.00
#
_symmetry.space_group_name_H-M   'P 1'
#
loop_
_entity.id
_entity.type
_entity.pdbx_description
1 polymer ?
#
loop_
_entity_poly.entity_id
_entity_poly.type
_entity_poly.pdbx_seq_one_letter_code
_entity_poly.pdbx_strand_id
1 'polypeptide(L)'
;MQQQERRTRTKKKRSFKRWTWVLAFMLVLQTSSLSADVASANGTVTYKGQEIITAGAILKKYDWVSTRNNKPAHVNVNVIEIALNNPMVKLDVMTGKGGKFTTKNTVKKMASESGAVAGVNGDFFNTKATLAPMGPQISNGEIMATPNDLPGFYSFGLTKDNKPIIDMFTFTGSVTAANGTSYPLGGVNKTYYWFEPSGQHSMIDSIFLYTSSWASSDRANDGVTVPTEVLVQDGIIQDIKVNGIFEMAPPEDGYILRAAGAGAQFVQDNLKIGDPIDSAYNVVPRDPTRTYDGEDFQMMIGGHTILVDNGKPAELSRKDADYTRARARTAIGYSQDEKYVYLINVEDNTNSTGMSFAEMQDVMTQIGIWKGMNLDGGGSSQMVARPLGDTNVELVAAPESNYQREIVNGLGVYTIAPKGEALGLTISGPKALFVNESAAYYAGGYDTYYNPIPRLEDSAVWSNTNGMGTMEDNVFTLTQRGKATLSVSSGQATATKEVDVVGRKDIASLKIQSSSGVLMENEDIKLAVMAKLKDGTERVVPAESFEWEIKGFEGDIQGDTLHVKNIQGATAGQIIARYDEFSTILNLPLGSEKLWANFDDINPTVAFSATEGVTGEIQRMPGIFGLAPDNYAVQMDYQFTSPTGTLAAYADFGQDGMLLEGEPQSMSVNVWGDNSKNWLRAEVIDAAGTTHRVDLAKEIDWDGWKTVTGNFSSLNMSYPVQLKRIYIADIEQGRADRAREGTVAFDDISFHYKTNVSKPKRNVVNLTIDKPEIIINGQSSTIDQAPVLISGNTLVPVRFVVEALDGEVVPWKEGDEERKVTFYKDGQMAELWLDQLELNVNGKVVTAEVPPQLINERTMIPLRILSENFGWKVSWDQETQTVTLE
;
A
#
# COMPACT_ATOMS: atom_id res chain seq x y z
N MET A 1 44.78 53.32 25.45
CA MET A 1 45.37 54.00 24.28
C MET A 1 44.22 54.40 23.36
N GLN A 2 44.09 55.72 23.18
CA GLN A 2 43.29 56.53 22.24
C GLN A 2 41.79 56.19 22.07
N GLN A 3 40.84 56.90 22.69
CA GLN A 3 40.33 58.29 22.42
C GLN A 3 39.59 58.37 21.06
N GLN A 4 38.38 58.92 20.90
CA GLN A 4 37.71 60.12 21.46
C GLN A 4 36.18 59.93 21.39
N GLU A 5 35.38 60.13 22.44
CA GLU A 5 34.88 61.38 23.05
C GLU A 5 33.63 62.04 22.41
N ARG A 6 32.54 61.91 23.17
CA ARG A 6 31.35 62.77 23.41
C ARG A 6 31.46 64.26 23.00
N ARG A 7 30.29 64.87 22.66
CA ARG A 7 29.71 66.06 23.33
C ARG A 7 28.29 66.47 22.87
N THR A 8 27.32 66.18 23.74
CA THR A 8 26.26 67.03 24.34
C THR A 8 25.62 68.29 23.68
N ARG A 9 24.27 68.34 23.87
CA ARG A 9 23.35 69.45 24.27
C ARG A 9 22.98 70.51 23.20
N THR A 10 21.68 70.82 22.99
CA THR A 10 20.89 71.70 23.89
C THR A 10 19.38 71.77 23.54
N LYS A 11 18.56 72.02 24.57
CA LYS A 11 17.10 72.32 24.59
C LYS A 11 16.78 73.78 24.22
N LYS A 12 15.55 74.05 23.72
CA LYS A 12 14.68 75.23 24.03
C LYS A 12 13.29 75.00 23.37
N LYS A 13 12.17 74.73 24.06
CA LYS A 13 11.24 75.54 24.90
C LYS A 13 10.46 76.68 24.18
N ARG A 14 9.12 76.57 24.22
CA ARG A 14 8.01 77.58 24.38
C ARG A 14 6.90 77.33 23.35
N SER A 15 5.66 76.94 23.69
CA SER A 15 4.61 77.44 24.60
C SER A 15 3.82 78.67 24.09
N PHE A 16 2.51 78.43 23.90
CA PHE A 16 1.34 79.28 24.24
C PHE A 16 0.66 80.20 23.19
N LYS A 17 -0.61 79.83 22.96
CA LYS A 17 -1.88 80.59 22.99
C LYS A 17 -2.28 81.59 21.87
N ARG A 18 -3.36 81.17 21.20
CA ARG A 18 -4.67 81.82 20.97
C ARG A 18 -4.67 83.27 20.47
N TRP A 19 -5.20 83.46 19.25
CA TRP A 19 -6.13 84.55 18.93
C TRP A 19 -7.30 83.99 18.10
N THR A 20 -8.51 84.24 18.61
CA THR A 20 -9.82 84.04 18.00
C THR A 20 -10.12 85.16 17.00
N TRP A 21 -10.70 84.81 15.84
CA TRP A 21 -11.65 85.65 15.12
C TRP A 21 -12.75 84.76 14.53
N VAL A 22 -14.00 85.16 14.78
CA VAL A 22 -15.23 84.52 14.31
C VAL A 22 -15.56 85.08 12.93
N LEU A 23 -15.87 84.22 11.97
CA LEU A 23 -16.68 84.55 10.80
C LEU A 23 -17.43 83.31 10.32
N ALA A 24 -18.75 83.47 10.21
CA ALA A 24 -19.72 82.43 9.92
C ALA A 24 -19.53 81.80 8.54
N PHE A 25 -19.67 80.48 8.44
CA PHE A 25 -19.96 79.80 7.17
C PHE A 25 -20.81 78.54 7.41
N MET A 26 -21.70 78.29 6.44
CA MET A 26 -22.73 77.26 6.40
C MET A 26 -22.25 75.87 6.84
N LEU A 27 -23.09 75.22 7.65
CA LEU A 27 -22.95 73.83 8.09
C LEU A 27 -23.22 72.88 6.91
N VAL A 28 -22.18 72.48 6.19
CA VAL A 28 -22.18 71.21 5.44
C VAL A 28 -21.59 70.17 6.39
N LEU A 29 -22.44 69.28 6.90
CA LEU A 29 -22.02 68.05 7.58
C LEU A 29 -21.33 67.14 6.56
N GLN A 30 -20.02 67.30 6.38
CA GLN A 30 -19.17 66.22 5.90
C GLN A 30 -18.84 65.35 7.12
N THR A 31 -19.68 64.36 7.38
CA THR A 31 -19.23 63.15 8.07
C THR A 31 -18.26 62.47 7.12
N SER A 32 -16.96 62.66 7.35
CA SER A 32 -15.94 61.77 6.84
C SER A 32 -16.16 60.40 7.49
N SER A 33 -17.02 59.60 6.88
CA SER A 33 -17.02 58.15 7.04
C SER A 33 -15.68 57.67 6.49
N LEU A 34 -14.73 57.39 7.39
CA LEU A 34 -13.63 56.49 7.09
C LEU A 34 -14.25 55.10 6.88
N SER A 35 -14.75 54.85 5.68
CA SER A 35 -14.99 53.49 5.22
C SER A 35 -13.61 52.83 5.16
N ALA A 36 -13.34 51.90 6.06
CA ALA A 36 -12.19 51.02 5.93
C ALA A 36 -12.44 50.16 4.70
N ASP A 37 -11.70 50.40 3.61
CA ASP A 37 -11.74 49.58 2.41
C ASP A 37 -11.34 48.14 2.78
N VAL A 38 -12.33 47.24 2.81
CA VAL A 38 -12.08 45.80 2.80
C VAL A 38 -11.48 45.49 1.44
N ALA A 39 -10.23 45.05 1.40
CA ALA A 39 -9.58 44.64 0.16
C ALA A 39 -10.38 43.49 -0.47
N SER A 40 -11.19 43.78 -1.49
CA SER A 40 -12.00 42.77 -2.19
C SER A 40 -11.11 41.97 -3.13
N ALA A 41 -10.99 40.66 -2.91
CA ALA A 41 -10.49 39.75 -3.92
C ALA A 41 -11.57 39.57 -5.00
N ASN A 42 -11.17 39.51 -6.27
CA ASN A 42 -12.06 39.30 -7.40
C ASN A 42 -11.53 38.10 -8.22
N GLY A 43 -11.93 36.89 -7.85
CA GLY A 43 -11.66 35.69 -8.66
C GLY A 43 -12.94 35.09 -9.25
N THR A 44 -12.78 34.10 -10.11
CA THR A 44 -13.89 33.34 -10.70
C THR A 44 -13.87 31.92 -10.14
N VAL A 45 -14.97 31.50 -9.51
CA VAL A 45 -15.19 30.11 -9.08
C VAL A 45 -15.87 29.31 -10.19
N THR A 46 -15.31 28.15 -10.55
CA THR A 46 -15.86 27.21 -11.53
C THR A 46 -16.07 25.84 -10.90
N TYR A 47 -17.29 25.30 -10.98
CA TYR A 47 -17.60 23.96 -10.51
C TYR A 47 -17.00 22.89 -11.45
N LYS A 48 -16.36 21.87 -10.87
CA LYS A 48 -15.64 20.82 -11.62
C LYS A 48 -16.30 19.45 -11.54
N GLY A 49 -17.07 19.20 -10.50
CA GLY A 49 -17.75 17.93 -10.30
C GLY A 49 -17.94 17.62 -8.83
N GLN A 50 -18.55 16.46 -8.58
CA GLN A 50 -18.77 15.94 -7.24
C GLN A 50 -18.57 14.43 -7.18
N GLU A 51 -18.28 13.95 -5.98
CA GLU A 51 -18.22 12.55 -5.62
C GLU A 51 -19.15 12.32 -4.42
N ILE A 52 -19.88 11.20 -4.42
CA ILE A 52 -20.73 10.84 -3.29
C ILE A 52 -19.87 10.17 -2.23
N ILE A 53 -19.96 10.66 -0.98
CA ILE A 53 -19.25 10.07 0.17
C ILE A 53 -20.17 9.05 0.88
N THR A 54 -21.40 9.49 1.17
CA THR A 54 -22.46 8.68 1.79
C THR A 54 -23.81 9.38 1.59
N ALA A 55 -24.92 8.74 1.95
CA ALA A 55 -26.22 9.38 1.98
C ALA A 55 -26.19 10.63 2.88
N GLY A 56 -26.38 11.82 2.27
CA GLY A 56 -26.38 13.10 2.97
C GLY A 56 -25.04 13.84 2.98
N ALA A 57 -23.97 13.28 2.40
CA ALA A 57 -22.71 14.01 2.22
C ALA A 57 -22.05 13.77 0.86
N ILE A 58 -21.59 14.85 0.24
CA ILE A 58 -20.90 14.84 -1.05
C ILE A 58 -19.64 15.71 -1.01
N LEU A 59 -18.61 15.29 -1.75
CA LEU A 59 -17.40 16.08 -2.00
C LEU A 59 -17.57 16.84 -3.32
N LYS A 60 -17.63 18.17 -3.26
CA LYS A 60 -17.64 19.05 -4.43
C LYS A 60 -16.24 19.61 -4.67
N LYS A 61 -15.86 19.71 -5.95
CA LYS A 61 -14.59 20.27 -6.40
C LYS A 61 -14.83 21.51 -7.24
N TYR A 62 -14.09 22.57 -6.96
CA TYR A 62 -14.12 23.82 -7.71
C TYR A 62 -12.70 24.29 -8.06
N ASP A 63 -12.59 25.04 -9.15
CA ASP A 63 -11.42 25.86 -9.45
C ASP A 63 -11.73 27.30 -9.05
N TRP A 64 -10.82 27.97 -8.35
CA TRP A 64 -10.81 29.43 -8.23
C TRP A 64 -9.62 29.99 -8.99
N VAL A 65 -9.89 30.93 -9.90
CA VAL A 65 -8.87 31.58 -10.73
C VAL A 65 -8.92 33.09 -10.52
N SER A 66 -7.77 33.71 -10.28
CA SER A 66 -7.63 35.16 -10.17
C SER A 66 -6.23 35.62 -10.61
N THR A 67 -5.94 36.91 -10.43
CA THR A 67 -4.61 37.50 -10.65
C THR A 67 -4.07 38.01 -9.32
N ARG A 68 -2.97 37.43 -8.84
CA ARG A 68 -2.27 37.83 -7.61
C ARG A 68 -0.92 38.43 -7.99
N ASN A 69 -0.68 39.69 -7.65
CA ASN A 69 0.58 40.40 -7.96
C ASN A 69 0.98 40.31 -9.45
N ASN A 70 0.03 40.52 -10.37
CA ASN A 70 0.20 40.39 -11.82
C ASN A 70 0.60 38.98 -12.30
N LYS A 71 0.38 37.94 -11.49
CA LYS A 71 0.56 36.54 -11.88
C LYS A 71 -0.76 35.80 -11.79
N PRO A 72 -1.03 34.84 -12.69
CA PRO A 72 -2.16 33.94 -12.54
C PRO A 72 -2.08 33.21 -11.19
N ALA A 73 -3.19 33.21 -10.46
CA ALA A 73 -3.40 32.39 -9.28
C ALA A 73 -4.50 31.39 -9.61
N HIS A 74 -4.20 30.12 -9.38
CA HIS A 74 -5.15 29.01 -9.51
C HIS A 74 -5.13 28.23 -8.20
N VAL A 75 -6.33 27.89 -7.72
CA VAL A 75 -6.52 27.20 -6.45
C VAL A 75 -7.61 26.16 -6.63
N ASN A 76 -7.33 24.93 -6.21
CA ASN A 76 -8.33 23.87 -6.13
C ASN A 76 -9.06 24.00 -4.80
N VAL A 77 -10.39 24.15 -4.86
CA VAL A 77 -11.25 24.26 -3.68
C VAL A 77 -12.04 22.99 -3.52
N ASN A 78 -11.83 22.31 -2.39
CA ASN A 78 -12.54 21.11 -2.02
C ASN A 78 -13.58 21.45 -0.94
N VAL A 79 -14.82 20.98 -1.14
CA VAL A 79 -15.94 21.28 -0.25
C VAL A 79 -16.69 20.01 0.06
N ILE A 80 -16.74 19.60 1.32
CA ILE A 80 -17.70 18.59 1.78
C ILE A 80 -18.99 19.31 2.16
N GLU A 81 -20.06 19.05 1.40
CA GLU A 81 -21.40 19.54 1.69
C GLU A 81 -22.17 18.45 2.45
N ILE A 82 -22.75 18.82 3.60
CA ILE A 82 -23.42 17.92 4.53
C ILE A 82 -24.86 18.40 4.70
N ALA A 83 -25.83 17.53 4.41
CA ALA A 83 -27.26 17.82 4.56
C ALA A 83 -27.72 17.54 5.99
N LEU A 84 -27.93 18.59 6.79
CA LEU A 84 -28.29 18.51 8.21
C LEU A 84 -29.69 17.93 8.47
N ASN A 85 -30.57 17.98 7.46
CA ASN A 85 -31.89 17.38 7.51
C ASN A 85 -31.91 15.90 7.12
N ASN A 86 -30.77 15.33 6.68
CA ASN A 86 -30.68 13.93 6.35
C ASN A 86 -30.38 13.12 7.62
N PRO A 87 -31.27 12.21 8.06
CA PRO A 87 -31.07 11.45 9.29
C PRO A 87 -30.02 10.34 9.15
N MET A 88 -29.35 10.22 8.00
CA MET A 88 -28.33 9.21 7.73
C MET A 88 -26.89 9.74 7.86
N VAL A 89 -26.71 11.03 8.14
CA VAL A 89 -25.39 11.65 8.31
C VAL A 89 -25.32 12.44 9.62
N LYS A 90 -24.15 12.41 10.26
CA LYS A 90 -23.85 13.17 11.48
C LYS A 90 -22.52 13.90 11.30
N LEU A 91 -22.43 15.13 11.83
CA LEU A 91 -21.19 15.89 11.97
C LEU A 91 -20.82 15.95 13.46
N ASP A 92 -19.58 15.62 13.81
CA ASP A 92 -19.07 15.72 15.19
C ASP A 92 -17.58 16.07 15.21
N VAL A 93 -17.05 16.39 16.39
CA VAL A 93 -15.63 16.68 16.58
C VAL A 93 -14.84 15.39 16.69
N MET A 94 -13.74 15.31 15.96
CA MET A 94 -12.69 14.30 16.16
C MET A 94 -11.63 14.87 17.09
N THR A 95 -11.15 14.09 18.05
CA THR A 95 -10.07 14.49 18.96
C THR A 95 -8.81 13.70 18.64
N GLY A 96 -7.65 14.17 19.11
CA GLY A 96 -6.37 13.46 19.02
C GLY A 96 -6.46 11.99 19.45
N LYS A 97 -5.37 11.25 19.23
CA LYS A 97 -5.28 9.79 19.40
C LYS A 97 -6.10 9.26 20.59
N GLY A 98 -7.01 8.32 20.30
CA GLY A 98 -7.86 7.70 21.32
C GLY A 98 -8.97 8.60 21.87
N GLY A 99 -9.29 9.72 21.19
CA GLY A 99 -10.34 10.63 21.62
C GLY A 99 -9.93 11.56 22.77
N LYS A 100 -8.63 11.80 22.99
CA LYS A 100 -8.11 12.51 24.17
C LYS A 100 -7.20 13.69 23.82
N PHE A 101 -7.27 14.76 24.60
CA PHE A 101 -6.32 15.89 24.55
C PHE A 101 -4.94 15.48 25.05
N THR A 102 -3.94 16.35 24.82
CA THR A 102 -2.50 16.13 25.04
C THR A 102 -1.86 15.09 24.14
N THR A 103 -2.66 14.48 23.28
CA THR A 103 -2.22 13.65 22.17
C THR A 103 -2.39 14.41 20.86
N LYS A 104 -1.82 13.88 19.78
CA LYS A 104 -1.96 14.42 18.44
C LYS A 104 -2.12 13.29 17.44
N ASN A 105 -2.85 13.55 16.37
CA ASN A 105 -3.03 12.59 15.30
C ASN A 105 -3.28 13.31 13.96
N THR A 106 -3.10 12.64 12.83
CA THR A 106 -3.46 13.24 11.53
C THR A 106 -4.97 13.16 11.31
N VAL A 107 -5.53 14.00 10.42
CA VAL A 107 -6.97 13.95 10.12
C VAL A 107 -7.38 12.57 9.60
N LYS A 108 -6.57 11.95 8.73
CA LYS A 108 -6.83 10.60 8.22
C LYS A 108 -6.92 9.56 9.35
N LYS A 109 -5.99 9.60 10.29
CA LYS A 109 -5.96 8.64 11.41
C LYS A 109 -7.09 8.90 12.40
N MET A 110 -7.42 10.16 12.71
CA MET A 110 -8.58 10.49 13.55
C MET A 110 -9.89 10.01 12.90
N ALA A 111 -10.06 10.22 11.61
CA ALA A 111 -11.24 9.75 10.88
C ALA A 111 -11.33 8.21 10.89
N SER A 112 -10.21 7.53 10.68
CA SER A 112 -10.15 6.07 10.73
C SER A 112 -10.43 5.51 12.13
N GLU A 113 -9.85 6.11 13.18
CA GLU A 113 -10.04 5.71 14.58
C GLU A 113 -11.47 5.94 15.08
N SER A 114 -12.11 7.02 14.63
CA SER A 114 -13.48 7.38 15.03
C SER A 114 -14.58 6.77 14.16
N GLY A 115 -14.23 6.22 12.99
CA GLY A 115 -15.19 5.72 12.00
C GLY A 115 -15.83 6.81 11.14
N ALA A 116 -15.24 8.00 11.07
CA ALA A 116 -15.68 9.05 10.16
C ALA A 116 -15.41 8.66 8.69
N VAL A 117 -16.38 8.92 7.81
CA VAL A 117 -16.30 8.68 6.35
C VAL A 117 -15.72 9.87 5.59
N ALA A 118 -15.57 11.02 6.24
CA ALA A 118 -14.83 12.17 5.74
C ALA A 118 -14.46 13.09 6.92
N GLY A 119 -13.57 14.06 6.69
CA GLY A 119 -13.27 15.04 7.73
C GLY A 119 -12.21 16.07 7.33
N VAL A 120 -12.09 17.09 8.17
CA VAL A 120 -11.08 18.16 8.05
C VAL A 120 -10.39 18.41 9.40
N ASN A 121 -9.28 19.14 9.38
CA ASN A 121 -8.67 19.67 10.60
C ASN A 121 -9.57 20.72 11.28
N GLY A 122 -9.30 20.99 12.56
CA GLY A 122 -10.18 21.78 13.42
C GLY A 122 -9.56 23.06 13.94
N ASP A 123 -9.53 23.17 15.26
CA ASP A 123 -9.23 24.37 16.02
C ASP A 123 -7.72 24.72 16.03
N PHE A 124 -7.42 25.95 16.40
CA PHE A 124 -6.08 26.40 16.73
C PHE A 124 -5.60 25.76 18.04
N PHE A 125 -4.29 25.54 18.14
CA PHE A 125 -3.65 25.04 19.35
C PHE A 125 -2.24 25.60 19.51
N ASN A 126 -1.76 25.66 20.76
CA ASN A 126 -0.41 26.11 21.04
C ASN A 126 0.58 24.95 20.88
N THR A 127 1.34 24.95 19.78
CA THR A 127 2.31 23.89 19.45
C THR A 127 3.49 23.77 20.42
N LYS A 128 3.71 24.77 21.29
CA LYS A 128 4.79 24.79 22.29
C LYS A 128 4.31 24.46 23.71
N ALA A 129 3.01 24.36 23.92
CA ALA A 129 2.43 24.10 25.22
C ALA A 129 1.80 22.70 25.26
N THR A 130 1.07 22.39 26.33
CA THR A 130 0.36 21.11 26.43
C THR A 130 -0.75 21.06 25.37
N LEU A 131 -0.74 20.02 24.55
CA LEU A 131 -1.45 19.96 23.27
C LEU A 131 -2.99 19.91 23.44
N ALA A 132 -3.64 21.07 23.47
CA ALA A 132 -5.09 21.21 23.66
C ALA A 132 -5.65 22.34 22.77
N PRO A 133 -6.94 22.27 22.39
CA PRO A 133 -7.59 23.30 21.58
C PRO A 133 -7.65 24.65 22.30
N MET A 134 -7.58 25.74 21.53
CA MET A 134 -7.70 27.11 22.05
C MET A 134 -9.15 27.49 22.36
N GLY A 135 -10.08 27.19 21.45
CA GLY A 135 -11.51 27.38 21.60
C GLY A 135 -12.22 26.22 22.32
N PRO A 136 -13.57 26.28 22.41
CA PRO A 136 -14.35 25.22 23.02
C PRO A 136 -14.32 23.93 22.21
N GLN A 137 -14.57 22.82 22.90
CA GLN A 137 -14.91 21.55 22.27
C GLN A 137 -16.09 20.92 23.00
N ILE A 138 -17.17 20.68 22.27
CA ILE A 138 -18.28 19.82 22.66
C ILE A 138 -18.33 18.68 21.66
N SER A 139 -18.38 17.44 22.14
CA SER A 139 -18.54 16.26 21.28
C SER A 139 -19.50 15.29 21.93
N ASN A 140 -20.36 14.66 21.12
CA ASN A 140 -21.42 13.78 21.63
C ASN A 140 -22.32 14.41 22.72
N GLY A 141 -22.48 15.74 22.70
CA GLY A 141 -23.23 16.50 23.70
C GLY A 141 -22.49 16.77 25.00
N GLU A 142 -21.22 16.39 25.11
CA GLU A 142 -20.40 16.57 26.32
C GLU A 142 -19.38 17.69 26.14
N ILE A 143 -19.27 18.58 27.15
CA ILE A 143 -18.26 19.64 27.19
C ILE A 143 -16.90 19.00 27.49
N MET A 144 -16.09 18.85 26.44
CA MET A 144 -14.72 18.35 26.56
C MET A 144 -13.75 19.47 26.91
N ALA A 145 -13.91 20.68 26.38
CA ALA A 145 -13.08 21.83 26.72
C ALA A 145 -13.87 23.13 26.63
N THR A 146 -13.64 24.07 27.55
CA THR A 146 -14.25 25.42 27.48
C THR A 146 -13.54 26.29 26.44
N PRO A 147 -13.99 27.51 26.10
CA PRO A 147 -13.17 28.49 25.38
C PRO A 147 -12.02 29.01 26.26
N ASN A 148 -10.96 29.54 25.63
CA ASN A 148 -10.08 30.49 26.31
C ASN A 148 -10.75 31.88 26.37
N ASP A 149 -10.33 32.74 27.30
CA ASP A 149 -10.83 34.11 27.34
C ASP A 149 -9.94 35.05 26.52
N LEU A 150 -9.95 34.84 25.20
CA LEU A 150 -9.34 35.74 24.23
C LEU A 150 -10.42 36.40 23.36
N PRO A 151 -10.31 37.70 23.06
CA PRO A 151 -11.27 38.38 22.21
C PRO A 151 -11.14 37.95 20.75
N GLY A 152 -12.28 37.96 20.05
CA GLY A 152 -12.34 37.84 18.59
C GLY A 152 -12.36 36.40 18.03
N PHE A 153 -12.31 35.38 18.89
CA PHE A 153 -12.41 33.97 18.50
C PHE A 153 -13.88 33.54 18.30
N TYR A 154 -14.19 33.04 17.11
CA TYR A 154 -15.44 32.40 16.76
C TYR A 154 -15.36 30.88 16.93
N SER A 155 -16.51 30.27 17.19
CA SER A 155 -16.71 28.83 17.23
C SER A 155 -17.92 28.46 16.38
N PHE A 156 -17.91 27.23 15.86
CA PHE A 156 -19.04 26.61 15.19
C PHE A 156 -19.65 25.57 16.12
N GLY A 157 -20.97 25.54 16.25
CA GLY A 157 -21.67 24.49 16.95
C GLY A 157 -22.92 24.02 16.21
N LEU A 158 -23.30 22.77 16.44
CA LEU A 158 -24.59 22.22 16.08
C LEU A 158 -25.35 21.88 17.35
N THR A 159 -26.58 22.38 17.44
CA THR A 159 -27.52 21.97 18.48
C THR A 159 -27.97 20.52 18.28
N LYS A 160 -28.60 19.92 19.31
CA LYS A 160 -29.17 18.56 19.26
C LYS A 160 -30.27 18.39 18.20
N ASP A 161 -30.91 19.48 17.77
CA ASP A 161 -31.86 19.53 16.65
C ASP A 161 -31.20 19.93 15.31
N ASN A 162 -29.86 19.82 15.21
CA ASN A 162 -29.05 20.10 14.01
C ASN A 162 -29.09 21.56 13.53
N LYS A 163 -29.31 22.54 14.41
CA LYS A 163 -29.22 23.95 14.04
C LYS A 163 -27.76 24.43 14.07
N PRO A 164 -27.21 24.93 12.94
CA PRO A 164 -25.85 25.44 12.88
C PRO A 164 -25.75 26.86 13.47
N ILE A 165 -24.74 27.09 14.30
CA ILE A 165 -24.46 28.38 14.94
C ILE A 165 -22.97 28.70 14.75
N ILE A 166 -22.68 29.91 14.28
CA ILE A 166 -21.33 30.50 14.30
C ILE A 166 -21.40 31.75 15.16
N ASP A 167 -20.75 31.75 16.32
CA ASP A 167 -20.74 32.88 17.25
C ASP A 167 -19.48 32.87 18.14
N MET A 168 -19.30 33.92 18.94
CA MET A 168 -18.27 33.97 19.98
C MET A 168 -18.83 33.41 21.29
N PHE A 169 -18.07 32.52 21.92
CA PHE A 169 -18.43 31.91 23.20
C PHE A 169 -17.40 32.27 24.28
N THR A 170 -17.87 32.25 25.52
CA THR A 170 -17.07 32.28 26.75
C THR A 170 -17.51 31.12 27.64
N PHE A 171 -17.01 31.02 28.85
CA PHE A 171 -17.53 30.08 29.84
C PHE A 171 -17.82 30.77 31.16
N THR A 172 -18.66 30.13 31.95
CA THR A 172 -18.83 30.42 33.37
C THR A 172 -18.48 29.16 34.14
N GLY A 173 -17.89 29.28 35.32
CA GLY A 173 -17.64 28.13 36.16
C GLY A 173 -16.99 28.46 37.50
N SER A 174 -17.20 27.58 38.47
CA SER A 174 -16.65 27.71 39.81
C SER A 174 -16.52 26.35 40.48
N VAL A 175 -15.62 26.28 41.45
CA VAL A 175 -15.56 25.21 42.45
C VAL A 175 -16.11 25.74 43.77
N THR A 176 -16.98 24.97 44.43
CA THR A 176 -17.59 25.32 45.71
C THR A 176 -17.21 24.27 46.75
N ALA A 177 -16.52 24.69 47.79
CA ALA A 177 -16.11 23.85 48.91
C ALA A 177 -17.32 23.47 49.78
N ALA A 178 -17.20 22.41 50.58
CA ALA A 178 -18.23 21.97 51.54
C ALA A 178 -18.65 23.07 52.54
N ASN A 179 -17.79 24.06 52.81
CA ASN A 179 -18.09 25.20 53.67
C ASN A 179 -18.90 26.32 52.96
N GLY A 180 -19.26 26.15 51.69
CA GLY A 180 -20.01 27.10 50.87
C GLY A 180 -19.17 28.19 50.20
N THR A 181 -17.85 28.22 50.41
CA THR A 181 -16.95 29.19 49.76
C THR A 181 -16.65 28.75 48.34
N SER A 182 -16.76 29.66 47.37
CA SER A 182 -16.52 29.37 45.96
C SER A 182 -15.31 30.12 45.39
N TYR A 183 -14.68 29.53 44.39
CA TYR A 183 -13.61 30.14 43.59
C TYR A 183 -13.90 29.96 42.10
N PRO A 184 -13.73 31.00 41.26
CA PRO A 184 -13.99 30.89 39.83
C PRO A 184 -12.99 29.96 39.13
N LEU A 185 -13.48 29.15 38.20
CA LEU A 185 -12.63 28.36 37.32
C LEU A 185 -12.02 29.24 36.23
N GLY A 186 -10.77 28.96 35.86
CA GLY A 186 -10.06 29.56 34.72
C GLY A 186 -10.29 28.81 33.40
N GLY A 187 -10.80 27.58 33.46
CA GLY A 187 -11.21 26.79 32.31
C GLY A 187 -11.20 25.28 32.59
N VAL A 188 -11.70 24.52 31.62
CA VAL A 188 -11.71 23.05 31.64
C VAL A 188 -10.86 22.51 30.50
N ASN A 189 -9.94 21.60 30.81
CA ASN A 189 -9.01 20.96 29.87
C ASN A 189 -8.27 21.97 28.97
N LYS A 190 -7.66 22.98 29.61
CA LYS A 190 -6.92 24.05 28.91
C LYS A 190 -5.44 24.03 29.22
N THR A 191 -4.65 24.33 28.20
CA THR A 191 -3.28 24.79 28.40
C THR A 191 -3.24 26.27 28.76
N TYR A 192 -2.07 26.77 29.18
CA TYR A 192 -1.86 28.17 29.46
C TYR A 192 -1.92 29.05 28.19
N TYR A 193 -2.45 30.25 28.36
CA TYR A 193 -2.47 31.36 27.42
C TYR A 193 -2.24 32.70 28.13
N TRP A 194 -2.18 33.81 27.38
CA TRP A 194 -2.01 35.16 27.91
C TRP A 194 -3.21 36.02 27.55
N PHE A 195 -3.81 36.66 28.55
CA PHE A 195 -4.93 37.56 28.34
C PHE A 195 -4.53 38.75 27.47
N GLU A 196 -5.45 39.22 26.62
CA GLU A 196 -5.26 40.39 25.76
C GLU A 196 -6.14 41.56 26.27
N PRO A 197 -5.63 42.80 26.32
CA PRO A 197 -4.26 43.24 25.99
C PRO A 197 -3.29 43.19 27.19
N SER A 198 -3.73 42.72 28.37
CA SER A 198 -2.95 42.83 29.61
C SER A 198 -1.64 42.04 29.59
N GLY A 199 -1.56 40.97 28.79
CA GLY A 199 -0.42 40.05 28.76
C GLY A 199 -0.29 39.22 30.04
N GLN A 200 -1.30 39.20 30.90
CA GLN A 200 -1.26 38.40 32.13
C GLN A 200 -1.34 36.91 31.79
N HIS A 201 -0.48 36.13 32.44
CA HIS A 201 -0.45 34.69 32.28
C HIS A 201 -1.69 34.04 32.94
N SER A 202 -2.47 33.28 32.18
CA SER A 202 -3.77 32.71 32.60
C SER A 202 -3.74 31.82 33.83
N MET A 203 -2.61 31.16 34.10
CA MET A 203 -2.47 30.25 35.24
C MET A 203 -2.23 30.98 36.57
N ILE A 204 -1.94 32.29 36.58
CA ILE A 204 -1.72 33.04 37.82
C ILE A 204 -3.05 33.24 38.57
N ASP A 205 -3.06 33.00 39.89
CA ASP A 205 -4.22 33.19 40.77
C ASP A 205 -5.48 32.44 40.28
N SER A 206 -5.31 31.21 39.80
CA SER A 206 -6.36 30.48 39.08
C SER A 206 -6.57 29.05 39.59
N ILE A 207 -7.72 28.47 39.24
CA ILE A 207 -8.02 27.05 39.35
C ILE A 207 -8.52 26.55 37.98
N PHE A 208 -7.88 25.54 37.42
CA PHE A 208 -8.31 24.87 36.19
C PHE A 208 -8.73 23.44 36.48
N LEU A 209 -9.75 22.93 35.77
CA LEU A 209 -10.28 21.57 35.95
C LEU A 209 -9.84 20.68 34.77
N TYR A 210 -9.37 19.48 35.07
CA TYR A 210 -8.92 18.50 34.07
C TYR A 210 -9.65 17.17 34.26
N THR A 211 -10.39 16.75 33.24
CA THR A 211 -11.20 15.52 33.22
C THR A 211 -10.43 14.37 32.58
N SER A 212 -11.02 13.18 32.54
CA SER A 212 -10.46 12.03 31.83
C SER A 212 -10.23 12.24 30.32
N SER A 213 -10.82 13.27 29.70
CA SER A 213 -10.47 13.70 28.32
C SER A 213 -9.01 14.14 28.16
N TRP A 214 -8.27 14.38 29.25
CA TRP A 214 -6.87 14.79 29.24
C TRP A 214 -5.95 13.60 29.50
N ALA A 215 -5.16 13.16 28.50
CA ALA A 215 -4.38 11.93 28.62
C ALA A 215 -3.07 12.05 29.43
N SER A 216 -2.51 13.24 29.57
CA SER A 216 -1.19 13.47 30.20
C SER A 216 -1.29 13.68 31.70
N SER A 217 -0.23 13.30 32.43
CA SER A 217 -0.03 13.76 33.81
C SER A 217 0.39 15.23 33.90
N ASP A 218 0.90 15.80 32.82
CA ASP A 218 1.23 17.23 32.74
C ASP A 218 -0.04 18.03 32.39
N ARG A 219 -0.43 18.92 33.31
CA ARG A 219 -1.58 19.81 33.19
C ARG A 219 -1.07 21.25 33.13
N ALA A 220 -0.83 21.73 31.92
CA ALA A 220 -0.35 23.08 31.66
C ALA A 220 0.92 23.47 32.44
N ASN A 221 2.00 22.68 32.32
CA ASN A 221 3.33 23.10 32.78
C ASN A 221 3.77 24.37 32.03
N ASP A 222 3.63 25.50 32.70
CA ASP A 222 3.87 26.83 32.16
C ASP A 222 5.27 27.38 32.46
N GLY A 223 6.02 26.73 33.35
CA GLY A 223 7.31 27.22 33.86
C GLY A 223 7.23 28.55 34.64
N VAL A 224 6.02 29.00 34.99
CA VAL A 224 5.75 30.30 35.64
C VAL A 224 5.13 30.09 37.03
N THR A 225 4.23 29.11 37.17
CA THR A 225 3.48 28.87 38.40
C THR A 225 3.90 27.55 39.05
N VAL A 226 3.84 27.49 40.40
CA VAL A 226 3.99 26.24 41.15
C VAL A 226 2.57 25.69 41.42
N PRO A 227 2.19 24.55 40.84
CA PRO A 227 0.83 24.03 40.95
C PRO A 227 0.59 23.41 42.33
N THR A 228 -0.65 23.55 42.82
CA THR A 228 -1.24 22.70 43.85
C THR A 228 -2.37 21.92 43.21
N GLU A 229 -2.37 20.59 43.31
CA GLU A 229 -3.38 19.75 42.68
C GLU A 229 -4.32 19.06 43.67
N VAL A 230 -5.57 18.89 43.26
CA VAL A 230 -6.62 18.21 44.04
C VAL A 230 -7.20 17.09 43.19
N LEU A 231 -7.14 15.86 43.67
CA LEU A 231 -7.79 14.71 43.05
C LEU A 231 -9.22 14.58 43.60
N VAL A 232 -10.19 14.57 42.70
CA VAL A 232 -11.61 14.40 43.03
C VAL A 232 -12.13 13.17 42.30
N GLN A 233 -12.78 12.25 43.02
CA GLN A 233 -13.46 11.08 42.45
C GLN A 233 -14.83 10.96 43.10
N ASP A 234 -15.85 10.69 42.29
CA ASP A 234 -17.26 10.61 42.73
C ASP A 234 -17.72 11.86 43.52
N GLY A 235 -17.21 13.04 43.15
CA GLY A 235 -17.51 14.32 43.83
C GLY A 235 -16.86 14.49 45.21
N ILE A 236 -15.97 13.58 45.61
CA ILE A 236 -15.26 13.61 46.90
C ILE A 236 -13.77 13.86 46.68
N ILE A 237 -13.17 14.73 47.51
CA ILE A 237 -11.73 15.00 47.48
C ILE A 237 -10.96 13.80 48.03
N GLN A 238 -10.13 13.17 47.20
CA GLN A 238 -9.36 11.98 47.56
C GLN A 238 -7.95 12.31 48.07
N ASP A 239 -7.27 13.28 47.45
CA ASP A 239 -5.93 13.70 47.84
C ASP A 239 -5.66 15.15 47.41
N ILE A 240 -4.72 15.81 48.09
CA ILE A 240 -4.28 17.19 47.79
C ILE A 240 -2.74 17.22 47.78
N LYS A 241 -2.15 17.62 46.64
CA LYS A 241 -0.71 17.86 46.49
C LYS A 241 -0.42 19.36 46.54
N VAL A 242 -0.12 19.86 47.74
CA VAL A 242 0.33 21.25 47.91
C VAL A 242 1.72 21.43 47.28
N ASN A 243 1.85 22.41 46.38
CA ASN A 243 3.06 22.67 45.60
C ASN A 243 3.60 21.43 44.85
N GLY A 244 2.71 20.58 44.36
CA GLY A 244 3.04 19.36 43.65
C GLY A 244 1.95 18.95 42.66
N ILE A 245 2.25 17.90 41.89
CA ILE A 245 1.35 17.32 40.89
C ILE A 245 1.10 15.84 41.17
N PHE A 246 0.03 15.29 40.61
CA PHE A 246 -0.20 13.86 40.48
C PHE A 246 0.42 13.32 39.18
N GLU A 247 1.25 12.29 39.28
CA GLU A 247 1.86 11.63 38.11
C GLU A 247 0.91 10.61 37.46
N MET A 248 -0.32 11.05 37.18
CA MET A 248 -1.35 10.24 36.52
C MET A 248 -2.24 11.12 35.63
N ALA A 249 -2.89 10.50 34.65
CA ALA A 249 -4.02 11.13 33.95
C ALA A 249 -5.20 11.30 34.93
N PRO A 250 -6.05 12.33 34.77
CA PRO A 250 -7.29 12.41 35.53
C PRO A 250 -8.15 11.15 35.32
N PRO A 251 -8.79 10.63 36.38
CA PRO A 251 -9.51 9.38 36.32
C PRO A 251 -10.88 9.52 35.61
N GLU A 252 -11.43 8.41 35.11
CA GLU A 252 -12.73 8.38 34.40
C GLU A 252 -13.93 8.69 35.31
N ASP A 253 -13.83 8.38 36.60
CA ASP A 253 -14.84 8.64 37.64
C ASP A 253 -14.63 9.99 38.37
N GLY A 254 -13.82 10.89 37.79
CA GLY A 254 -13.42 12.10 38.49
C GLY A 254 -12.67 13.13 37.64
N TYR A 255 -11.94 14.01 38.34
CA TYR A 255 -11.14 15.07 37.74
C TYR A 255 -10.00 15.52 38.67
N ILE A 256 -9.06 16.28 38.11
CA ILE A 256 -7.99 16.95 38.85
C ILE A 256 -8.17 18.46 38.73
N LEU A 257 -8.18 19.16 39.87
CA LEU A 257 -8.04 20.62 39.88
C LEU A 257 -6.56 20.98 39.94
N ARG A 258 -6.12 21.92 39.11
CA ARG A 258 -4.79 22.55 39.17
C ARG A 258 -4.96 23.99 39.62
N ALA A 259 -4.43 24.33 40.78
CA ALA A 259 -4.52 25.65 41.37
C ALA A 259 -3.15 26.33 41.48
N ALA A 260 -3.10 27.66 41.40
CA ALA A 260 -1.90 28.44 41.64
C ALA A 260 -2.22 29.81 42.25
N GLY A 261 -1.25 30.41 42.96
CA GLY A 261 -1.41 31.71 43.60
C GLY A 261 -2.60 31.75 44.57
N ALA A 262 -3.47 32.74 44.43
CA ALA A 262 -4.70 32.86 45.22
C ALA A 262 -5.63 31.63 45.11
N GLY A 263 -5.62 30.92 43.97
CA GLY A 263 -6.36 29.66 43.83
C GLY A 263 -5.77 28.55 44.69
N ALA A 264 -4.44 28.46 44.78
CA ALA A 264 -3.78 27.49 45.67
C ALA A 264 -3.98 27.85 47.15
N GLN A 265 -4.10 29.14 47.48
CA GLN A 265 -4.48 29.59 48.82
C GLN A 265 -5.93 29.19 49.14
N PHE A 266 -6.86 29.36 48.20
CA PHE A 266 -8.24 28.89 48.34
C PHE A 266 -8.30 27.38 48.63
N VAL A 267 -7.54 26.57 47.90
CA VAL A 267 -7.45 25.12 48.14
C VAL A 267 -7.01 24.82 49.57
N GLN A 268 -5.93 25.45 50.04
CA GLN A 268 -5.40 25.22 51.38
C GLN A 268 -6.35 25.67 52.51
N ASP A 269 -7.08 26.77 52.29
CA ASP A 269 -7.96 27.34 53.32
C ASP A 269 -9.33 26.65 53.39
N ASN A 270 -9.81 26.06 52.29
CA ASN A 270 -11.21 25.63 52.17
C ASN A 270 -11.41 24.15 51.81
N LEU A 271 -10.42 23.46 51.23
CA LEU A 271 -10.57 22.07 50.78
C LEU A 271 -9.87 21.09 51.71
N LYS A 272 -10.53 19.95 51.99
CA LYS A 272 -10.00 18.87 52.81
C LYS A 272 -10.29 17.52 52.19
N ILE A 273 -9.37 16.58 52.39
CA ILE A 273 -9.56 15.19 51.99
C ILE A 273 -10.79 14.60 52.69
N GLY A 274 -11.66 13.94 51.93
CA GLY A 274 -12.93 13.37 52.36
C GLY A 274 -14.13 14.31 52.25
N ASP A 275 -13.92 15.61 52.03
CA ASP A 275 -15.04 16.56 51.86
C ASP A 275 -15.64 16.44 50.44
N PRO A 276 -16.97 16.63 50.31
CA PRO A 276 -17.58 16.83 49.00
C PRO A 276 -17.17 18.17 48.40
N ILE A 277 -17.10 18.22 47.09
CA ILE A 277 -16.83 19.43 46.32
C ILE A 277 -17.78 19.49 45.13
N ASP A 278 -18.36 20.67 44.91
CA ASP A 278 -19.21 20.93 43.75
C ASP A 278 -18.42 21.70 42.70
N SER A 279 -18.45 21.24 41.46
CA SER A 279 -17.82 21.90 40.32
C SER A 279 -18.84 22.09 39.22
N ALA A 280 -19.18 23.35 38.95
CA ALA A 280 -20.11 23.71 37.90
C ALA A 280 -19.40 24.53 36.84
N TYR A 281 -19.64 24.22 35.57
CA TYR A 281 -19.16 25.00 34.44
C TYR A 281 -20.08 24.84 33.24
N ASN A 282 -20.17 25.88 32.42
CA ASN A 282 -20.94 25.86 31.18
C ASN A 282 -20.31 26.77 30.12
N VAL A 283 -20.47 26.40 28.85
CA VAL A 283 -20.13 27.25 27.70
C VAL A 283 -21.32 28.15 27.39
N VAL A 284 -21.10 29.46 27.36
CA VAL A 284 -22.16 30.46 27.18
C VAL A 284 -21.77 31.47 26.09
N PRO A 285 -22.74 32.17 25.46
CA PRO A 285 -22.44 33.19 24.47
C PRO A 285 -21.63 34.33 25.09
N ARG A 286 -20.68 34.90 24.34
CA ARG A 286 -19.93 36.08 24.81
C ARG A 286 -20.80 37.35 24.78
N ASP A 287 -21.74 37.43 23.86
CA ASP A 287 -22.77 38.48 23.83
C ASP A 287 -23.92 38.08 24.77
N PRO A 288 -24.13 38.79 25.90
CA PRO A 288 -25.13 38.44 26.90
C PRO A 288 -26.58 38.62 26.41
N THR A 289 -26.79 39.22 25.23
CA THR A 289 -28.13 39.31 24.61
C THR A 289 -28.54 38.03 23.88
N ARG A 290 -27.61 37.08 23.69
CA ARG A 290 -27.86 35.76 23.12
C ARG A 290 -28.22 34.76 24.23
N THR A 291 -28.99 33.72 23.88
CA THR A 291 -29.61 32.80 24.85
C THR A 291 -29.27 31.34 24.58
N TYR A 292 -28.11 31.02 24.01
CA TYR A 292 -27.70 29.63 23.78
C TYR A 292 -27.21 29.00 25.09
N ASP A 293 -27.59 27.75 25.36
CA ASP A 293 -27.02 26.95 26.46
C ASP A 293 -26.00 25.95 25.90
N GLY A 294 -24.86 25.75 26.57
CA GLY A 294 -23.88 24.73 26.20
C GLY A 294 -24.46 23.32 26.16
N GLU A 295 -25.45 23.03 27.01
CA GLU A 295 -26.13 21.72 27.05
C GLU A 295 -27.02 21.46 25.82
N ASP A 296 -27.39 22.49 25.06
CA ASP A 296 -28.19 22.35 23.84
C ASP A 296 -27.36 21.85 22.64
N PHE A 297 -26.03 21.94 22.74
CA PHE A 297 -25.13 21.57 21.66
C PHE A 297 -24.87 20.06 21.61
N GLN A 298 -25.02 19.48 20.42
CA GLN A 298 -24.53 18.14 20.10
C GLN A 298 -23.02 18.15 19.87
N MET A 299 -22.53 19.20 19.21
CA MET A 299 -21.11 19.40 19.00
C MET A 299 -20.78 20.90 18.94
N MET A 300 -19.53 21.24 19.28
CA MET A 300 -18.96 22.56 19.11
C MET A 300 -17.46 22.45 18.90
N ILE A 301 -16.92 23.26 17.99
CA ILE A 301 -15.48 23.36 17.76
C ILE A 301 -15.04 24.83 17.67
N GLY A 302 -13.93 25.13 18.31
CA GLY A 302 -13.24 26.41 18.16
C GLY A 302 -12.74 26.65 16.72
N GLY A 303 -12.64 27.92 16.36
CA GLY A 303 -12.03 28.37 15.12
C GLY A 303 -11.21 29.63 15.37
N HIS A 304 -11.36 30.63 14.50
CA HIS A 304 -10.63 31.89 14.63
C HIS A 304 -11.51 33.09 14.32
N THR A 305 -11.47 33.59 13.09
CA THR A 305 -12.24 34.78 12.70
C THR A 305 -13.45 34.37 11.87
N ILE A 306 -14.53 35.14 12.00
CA ILE A 306 -15.62 35.13 11.02
C ILE A 306 -15.07 35.58 9.65
N LEU A 307 -15.52 34.92 8.59
CA LEU A 307 -15.18 35.20 7.21
C LEU A 307 -16.39 35.73 6.44
N VAL A 308 -17.55 35.08 6.59
CA VAL A 308 -18.78 35.45 5.89
C VAL A 308 -19.88 35.66 6.92
N ASP A 309 -20.63 36.74 6.77
CA ASP A 309 -21.82 37.03 7.55
C ASP A 309 -22.92 37.59 6.65
N ASN A 310 -24.13 37.06 6.78
CA ASN A 310 -25.28 37.41 5.94
C ASN A 310 -24.98 37.35 4.43
N GLY A 311 -24.27 36.31 3.99
CA GLY A 311 -23.93 36.04 2.59
C GLY A 311 -22.90 37.00 2.00
N LYS A 312 -22.20 37.78 2.84
CA LYS A 312 -21.23 38.80 2.43
C LYS A 312 -19.92 38.65 3.20
N PRO A 313 -18.80 39.14 2.66
CA PRO A 313 -17.54 39.19 3.41
C PRO A 313 -17.73 39.98 4.71
N ALA A 314 -17.37 39.36 5.84
CA ALA A 314 -17.45 39.97 7.16
C ALA A 314 -16.17 40.77 7.50
N GLU A 315 -16.28 41.73 8.40
CA GLU A 315 -15.10 42.30 9.04
C GLU A 315 -14.45 41.23 9.93
N LEU A 316 -13.15 41.02 9.74
CA LEU A 316 -12.40 40.02 10.51
C LEU A 316 -12.37 40.41 11.99
N SER A 317 -12.94 39.55 12.85
CA SER A 317 -12.93 39.72 14.30
C SER A 317 -11.55 39.52 14.92
N ARG A 318 -10.66 38.82 14.22
CA ARG A 318 -9.26 38.62 14.61
C ARG A 318 -8.37 38.55 13.38
N LYS A 319 -7.20 39.18 13.46
CA LYS A 319 -6.18 39.19 12.41
C LYS A 319 -4.88 38.63 12.98
N ASP A 320 -4.37 37.55 12.41
CA ASP A 320 -3.05 37.00 12.76
C ASP A 320 -1.97 37.57 11.82
N ALA A 321 -0.75 37.07 11.86
CA ALA A 321 0.32 37.52 10.96
C ALA A 321 0.12 37.08 9.50
N ASP A 322 -0.80 36.14 9.25
CA ASP A 322 -0.93 35.42 8.00
C ASP A 322 -2.25 35.70 7.28
N TYR A 323 -3.14 36.52 7.83
CA TYR A 323 -4.47 36.80 7.26
C TYR A 323 -4.44 37.33 5.81
N THR A 324 -3.38 38.06 5.43
CA THR A 324 -3.16 38.55 4.06
C THR A 324 -2.32 37.62 3.18
N ARG A 325 -1.70 36.59 3.77
CA ARG A 325 -0.85 35.65 3.03
C ARG A 325 -1.69 34.53 2.44
N ALA A 326 -1.42 34.22 1.18
CA ALA A 326 -1.96 33.01 0.58
C ALA A 326 -1.19 31.78 1.06
N ARG A 327 -1.92 30.82 1.62
CA ARG A 327 -1.45 29.52 2.15
C ARG A 327 -2.58 28.51 2.12
N ALA A 328 -2.34 27.26 2.51
CA ALA A 328 -3.42 26.32 2.73
C ALA A 328 -4.39 26.84 3.82
N ARG A 329 -5.69 26.62 3.66
CA ARG A 329 -6.75 27.06 4.58
C ARG A 329 -7.81 25.99 4.75
N THR A 330 -8.40 25.98 5.93
CA THR A 330 -9.62 25.24 6.23
C THR A 330 -10.65 26.19 6.80
N ALA A 331 -11.91 26.02 6.41
CA ALA A 331 -13.01 26.83 6.89
C ALA A 331 -14.29 26.00 7.03
N ILE A 332 -15.26 26.54 7.76
CA ILE A 332 -16.59 25.98 7.90
C ILE A 332 -17.64 27.08 7.72
N GLY A 333 -18.78 26.72 7.12
CA GLY A 333 -19.93 27.61 7.02
C GLY A 333 -21.24 26.85 6.81
N TYR A 334 -22.35 27.57 6.80
CA TYR A 334 -23.67 26.99 6.56
C TYR A 334 -24.52 27.83 5.61
N SER A 335 -25.54 27.20 5.01
CA SER A 335 -26.45 27.80 4.04
C SER A 335 -27.47 28.75 4.70
N GLN A 336 -28.08 29.64 3.93
CA GLN A 336 -29.05 30.61 4.46
C GLN A 336 -30.29 29.92 5.08
N ASP A 337 -30.69 28.77 4.54
CA ASP A 337 -31.81 27.99 5.06
C ASP A 337 -31.41 27.02 6.18
N GLU A 338 -30.16 27.08 6.65
CA GLU A 338 -29.60 26.28 7.74
C GLU A 338 -29.63 24.77 7.50
N LYS A 339 -29.87 24.32 6.25
CA LYS A 339 -29.95 22.89 5.90
C LYS A 339 -28.62 22.25 5.54
N TYR A 340 -27.62 23.05 5.18
CA TYR A 340 -26.33 22.55 4.74
C TYR A 340 -25.19 23.15 5.55
N VAL A 341 -24.22 22.30 5.89
CA VAL A 341 -22.91 22.70 6.39
C VAL A 341 -21.85 22.38 5.33
N TYR A 342 -20.87 23.26 5.23
CA TYR A 342 -19.78 23.19 4.25
C TYR A 342 -18.46 23.14 5.00
N LEU A 343 -17.72 22.04 4.85
CA LEU A 343 -16.32 21.94 5.26
C LEU A 343 -15.46 22.24 4.04
N ILE A 344 -14.62 23.25 4.12
CA ILE A 344 -13.89 23.76 2.95
C ILE A 344 -12.39 23.63 3.22
N ASN A 345 -11.67 23.10 2.24
CA ASN A 345 -10.22 22.96 2.29
C ASN A 345 -9.61 23.42 0.98
N VAL A 346 -8.54 24.20 1.09
CA VAL A 346 -7.69 24.63 -0.01
C VAL A 346 -6.24 24.37 0.38
N GLU A 347 -5.47 23.80 -0.54
CA GLU A 347 -4.05 23.49 -0.32
C GLU A 347 -3.12 24.51 -1.03
N ASP A 348 -1.89 24.63 -0.53
CA ASP A 348 -0.79 25.36 -1.17
C ASP A 348 0.30 24.36 -1.57
N ASN A 349 0.20 23.81 -2.78
CA ASN A 349 1.02 22.72 -3.29
C ASN A 349 1.30 22.89 -4.79
N THR A 350 1.87 21.88 -5.45
CA THR A 350 2.20 21.96 -6.89
C THR A 350 1.01 22.29 -7.79
N ASN A 351 -0.21 21.95 -7.38
CA ASN A 351 -1.44 22.11 -8.18
C ASN A 351 -2.36 23.24 -7.69
N SER A 352 -1.98 23.99 -6.65
CA SER A 352 -2.86 24.97 -6.00
C SER A 352 -2.04 26.00 -5.22
N THR A 353 -2.38 27.29 -5.31
CA THR A 353 -1.54 28.40 -4.79
C THR A 353 -1.98 28.99 -3.45
N GLY A 354 -2.81 28.26 -2.69
CA GLY A 354 -3.38 28.70 -1.40
C GLY A 354 -4.25 29.96 -1.47
N MET A 355 -4.80 30.38 -0.33
CA MET A 355 -5.67 31.56 -0.22
C MET A 355 -5.37 32.42 1.01
N SER A 356 -5.49 33.74 0.83
CA SER A 356 -5.63 34.71 1.91
C SER A 356 -7.07 34.70 2.44
N PHE A 357 -7.33 35.36 3.57
CA PHE A 357 -8.71 35.44 4.09
C PHE A 357 -9.66 36.16 3.14
N ALA A 358 -9.21 37.23 2.46
CA ALA A 358 -10.05 37.94 1.49
C ALA A 358 -10.43 37.06 0.28
N GLU A 359 -9.50 36.24 -0.22
CA GLU A 359 -9.78 35.29 -1.31
C GLU A 359 -10.69 34.15 -0.84
N MET A 360 -10.51 33.70 0.41
CA MET A 360 -11.41 32.71 1.03
C MET A 360 -12.84 33.27 1.17
N GLN A 361 -13.00 34.54 1.57
CA GLN A 361 -14.30 35.22 1.63
C GLN A 361 -14.96 35.32 0.25
N ASP A 362 -14.20 35.63 -0.79
CA ASP A 362 -14.67 35.67 -2.18
C ASP A 362 -15.24 34.30 -2.60
N VAL A 363 -14.49 33.22 -2.36
CA VAL A 363 -14.92 31.85 -2.69
C VAL A 363 -16.17 31.47 -1.91
N MET A 364 -16.17 31.68 -0.59
CA MET A 364 -17.27 31.29 0.29
C MET A 364 -18.58 31.99 -0.11
N THR A 365 -18.52 33.27 -0.49
CA THR A 365 -19.72 33.99 -0.95
C THR A 365 -20.19 33.51 -2.33
N GLN A 366 -19.28 33.24 -3.26
CA GLN A 366 -19.62 32.70 -4.59
C GLN A 366 -20.24 31.30 -4.55
N ILE A 367 -19.84 30.43 -3.60
CA ILE A 367 -20.43 29.10 -3.43
C ILE A 367 -21.69 29.10 -2.53
N GLY A 368 -22.17 30.28 -2.12
CA GLY A 368 -23.47 30.43 -1.46
C GLY A 368 -23.47 30.24 0.06
N ILE A 369 -22.31 30.36 0.72
CA ILE A 369 -22.25 30.30 2.20
C ILE A 369 -22.88 31.57 2.78
N TRP A 370 -23.78 31.38 3.75
CA TRP A 370 -24.49 32.47 4.41
C TRP A 370 -23.74 33.02 5.62
N LYS A 371 -23.22 32.12 6.46
CA LYS A 371 -22.34 32.46 7.57
C LYS A 371 -21.21 31.45 7.66
N GLY A 372 -19.99 31.92 7.87
CA GLY A 372 -18.81 31.06 7.84
C GLY A 372 -17.61 31.65 8.56
N MET A 373 -16.73 30.78 9.05
CA MET A 373 -15.55 31.13 9.84
C MET A 373 -14.31 30.35 9.39
N ASN A 374 -13.15 30.89 9.72
CA ASN A 374 -11.85 30.26 9.49
C ASN A 374 -11.53 29.23 10.60
N LEU A 375 -10.94 28.10 10.21
CA LEU A 375 -10.33 27.08 11.08
C LEU A 375 -8.79 27.14 10.99
N ASP A 376 -8.07 26.27 11.70
CA ASP A 376 -6.60 26.24 11.60
C ASP A 376 -6.14 25.97 10.15
N GLY A 377 -5.02 26.57 9.76
CA GLY A 377 -4.55 26.60 8.36
C GLY A 377 -3.08 26.23 8.19
N GLY A 378 -2.51 26.61 7.04
CA GLY A 378 -1.14 26.24 6.65
C GLY A 378 -0.96 24.72 6.65
N GLY A 379 0.18 24.22 7.12
CA GLY A 379 0.45 22.78 7.20
C GLY A 379 -0.49 21.95 8.10
N SER A 380 -1.42 22.56 8.84
CA SER A 380 -2.49 21.84 9.54
C SER A 380 -3.65 21.47 8.61
N SER A 381 -3.84 22.23 7.52
CA SER A 381 -4.92 22.05 6.55
C SER A 381 -4.85 20.66 5.94
N GLN A 382 -5.92 19.90 6.13
CA GLN A 382 -6.06 18.53 5.65
C GLN A 382 -7.54 18.25 5.45
N MET A 383 -7.89 17.60 4.33
CA MET A 383 -9.21 17.03 4.10
C MET A 383 -9.08 15.57 3.69
N VAL A 384 -9.92 14.73 4.28
CA VAL A 384 -10.08 13.33 3.89
C VAL A 384 -11.52 13.04 3.53
N ALA A 385 -11.70 12.13 2.57
CA ALA A 385 -13.00 11.61 2.20
C ALA A 385 -12.84 10.16 1.77
N ARG A 386 -13.83 9.33 2.07
CA ARG A 386 -13.92 7.96 1.60
C ARG A 386 -14.39 7.97 0.14
N PRO A 387 -13.62 7.41 -0.82
CA PRO A 387 -14.09 7.20 -2.17
C PRO A 387 -15.36 6.35 -2.19
N LEU A 388 -16.21 6.55 -3.19
CA LEU A 388 -17.47 5.83 -3.31
C LEU A 388 -17.22 4.31 -3.40
N GLY A 389 -17.83 3.54 -2.50
CA GLY A 389 -17.68 2.08 -2.44
C GLY A 389 -16.42 1.58 -1.73
N ASP A 390 -15.54 2.48 -1.29
CA ASP A 390 -14.40 2.13 -0.43
C ASP A 390 -14.80 2.14 1.04
N THR A 391 -14.04 1.43 1.88
CA THR A 391 -14.13 1.46 3.34
C THR A 391 -13.19 2.49 3.95
N ASN A 392 -12.08 2.82 3.27
CA ASN A 392 -11.03 3.66 3.83
C ASN A 392 -11.17 5.12 3.39
N VAL A 393 -10.85 6.04 4.30
CA VAL A 393 -10.71 7.46 3.97
C VAL A 393 -9.37 7.74 3.32
N GLU A 394 -9.38 8.59 2.29
CA GLU A 394 -8.19 9.04 1.57
C GLU A 394 -8.01 10.54 1.64
N LEU A 395 -6.77 11.01 1.48
CA LEU A 395 -6.51 12.44 1.35
C LEU A 395 -7.11 12.95 0.05
N VAL A 396 -7.90 14.02 0.14
CA VAL A 396 -8.52 14.63 -1.05
C VAL A 396 -7.48 15.38 -1.90
N ALA A 397 -6.46 15.96 -1.26
CA ALA A 397 -5.36 16.63 -1.91
C ALA A 397 -4.07 16.52 -1.08
N ALA A 398 -2.92 16.70 -1.73
CA ALA A 398 -1.63 16.71 -1.04
C ALA A 398 -1.50 17.93 -0.11
N PRO A 399 -1.13 17.77 1.17
CA PRO A 399 -0.96 18.89 2.09
C PRO A 399 0.20 19.82 1.69
N GLU A 400 0.13 21.10 2.09
CA GLU A 400 1.19 22.11 1.87
C GLU A 400 2.61 21.62 2.22
N SER A 401 2.75 20.83 3.28
CA SER A 401 4.05 20.37 3.77
C SER A 401 4.55 19.05 3.15
N ASN A 402 3.87 18.50 2.12
CA ASN A 402 4.11 17.15 1.56
C ASN A 402 4.00 15.99 2.56
N TYR A 403 3.60 16.26 3.81
CA TYR A 403 3.26 15.28 4.84
C TYR A 403 2.04 15.77 5.62
N GLN A 404 1.30 14.85 6.24
CA GLN A 404 0.16 15.17 7.11
C GLN A 404 0.68 15.60 8.50
N ARG A 405 0.36 16.82 8.93
CA ARG A 405 0.68 17.28 10.28
C ARG A 405 -0.24 16.62 11.29
N GLU A 406 0.32 16.21 12.42
CA GLU A 406 -0.46 15.77 13.57
C GLU A 406 -1.00 16.99 14.33
N ILE A 407 -2.30 16.98 14.58
CA ILE A 407 -3.09 18.06 15.19
C ILE A 407 -3.89 17.52 16.38
N VAL A 408 -4.55 18.42 17.14
CA VAL A 408 -5.23 18.07 18.40
C VAL A 408 -6.71 17.73 18.24
N ASN A 409 -7.37 18.27 17.21
CA ASN A 409 -8.77 17.95 16.89
C ASN A 409 -9.12 18.27 15.42
N GLY A 410 -10.30 17.85 15.00
CA GLY A 410 -10.84 18.02 13.66
C GLY A 410 -12.36 17.87 13.62
N LEU A 411 -12.95 17.98 12.44
CA LEU A 411 -14.37 17.73 12.20
C LEU A 411 -14.54 16.46 11.37
N GLY A 412 -15.34 15.52 11.86
CA GLY A 412 -15.62 14.24 11.22
C GLY A 412 -17.06 14.15 10.74
N VAL A 413 -17.25 13.62 9.54
CA VAL A 413 -18.56 13.28 8.98
C VAL A 413 -18.76 11.78 9.14
N TYR A 414 -19.86 11.39 9.74
CA TYR A 414 -20.19 10.00 10.06
C TYR A 414 -21.45 9.58 9.31
N THR A 415 -21.45 8.36 8.79
CA THR A 415 -22.68 7.72 8.31
C THR A 415 -23.36 7.00 9.46
N ILE A 416 -24.68 7.22 9.58
CA ILE A 416 -25.58 6.44 10.42
C ILE A 416 -26.60 5.67 9.56
N ALA A 417 -26.32 5.58 8.25
CA ALA A 417 -27.14 4.82 7.32
C ALA A 417 -27.13 3.32 7.66
N PRO A 418 -28.29 2.64 7.64
CA PRO A 418 -28.31 1.19 7.71
C PRO A 418 -27.70 0.60 6.43
N LYS A 419 -27.37 -0.69 6.47
CA LYS A 419 -27.03 -1.44 5.26
C LYS A 419 -28.23 -1.47 4.32
N GLY A 420 -28.01 -1.10 3.06
CA GLY A 420 -29.00 -1.11 1.98
C GLY A 420 -28.80 -2.27 0.99
N GLU A 421 -29.56 -2.21 -0.10
CA GLU A 421 -29.41 -3.13 -1.24
C GLU A 421 -28.29 -2.64 -2.18
N ALA A 422 -27.66 -3.55 -2.93
CA ALA A 422 -26.63 -3.17 -3.89
C ALA A 422 -27.18 -2.20 -4.95
N LEU A 423 -26.49 -1.08 -5.16
CA LEU A 423 -26.85 -0.05 -6.14
C LEU A 423 -25.82 0.03 -7.28
N GLY A 424 -24.53 -0.03 -6.95
CA GLY A 424 -23.44 -0.06 -7.92
C GLY A 424 -22.44 -1.15 -7.57
N LEU A 425 -21.95 -1.86 -8.60
CA LEU A 425 -21.01 -2.98 -8.44
C LEU A 425 -19.66 -2.69 -9.09
N THR A 426 -18.62 -3.34 -8.59
CA THR A 426 -17.29 -3.39 -9.18
C THR A 426 -16.78 -4.83 -9.22
N ILE A 427 -15.95 -5.16 -10.21
CA ILE A 427 -15.36 -6.50 -10.38
C ILE A 427 -13.84 -6.43 -10.21
N SER A 428 -13.30 -7.20 -9.27
CA SER A 428 -11.86 -7.44 -9.09
C SER A 428 -11.47 -8.84 -9.57
N GLY A 429 -10.18 -9.05 -9.88
CA GLY A 429 -9.65 -10.29 -10.46
C GLY A 429 -8.64 -10.02 -11.59
N PRO A 430 -8.01 -11.06 -12.17
CA PRO A 430 -7.01 -10.90 -13.24
C PRO A 430 -7.56 -10.17 -14.47
N LYS A 431 -6.70 -9.39 -15.12
CA LYS A 431 -7.05 -8.67 -16.36
C LYS A 431 -6.90 -9.53 -17.61
N ALA A 432 -6.00 -10.51 -17.56
CA ALA A 432 -5.73 -11.39 -18.69
C ALA A 432 -5.55 -12.85 -18.24
N LEU A 433 -5.95 -13.79 -19.09
CA LEU A 433 -5.80 -15.23 -18.87
C LEU A 433 -5.20 -15.91 -20.10
N PHE A 434 -4.44 -16.97 -19.89
CA PHE A 434 -4.08 -17.93 -20.93
C PHE A 434 -5.29 -18.81 -21.27
N VAL A 435 -5.35 -19.33 -22.49
CA VAL A 435 -6.39 -20.31 -22.84
C VAL A 435 -6.29 -21.53 -21.91
N ASN A 436 -7.43 -22.02 -21.42
CA ASN A 436 -7.61 -23.04 -20.37
C ASN A 436 -7.22 -22.60 -18.95
N GLU A 437 -6.75 -21.36 -18.74
CA GLU A 437 -6.51 -20.84 -17.40
C GLU A 437 -7.84 -20.50 -16.70
N SER A 438 -7.89 -20.82 -15.41
CA SER A 438 -9.00 -20.51 -14.52
C SER A 438 -8.60 -19.44 -13.50
N ALA A 439 -9.48 -18.49 -13.23
CA ALA A 439 -9.25 -17.48 -12.20
C ALA A 439 -10.51 -17.08 -11.46
N ALA A 440 -10.36 -16.83 -10.16
CA ALA A 440 -11.41 -16.26 -9.33
C ALA A 440 -11.54 -14.75 -9.55
N TYR A 441 -12.79 -14.31 -9.66
CA TYR A 441 -13.21 -12.91 -9.72
C TYR A 441 -14.05 -12.61 -8.49
N TYR A 442 -14.08 -11.34 -8.06
CA TYR A 442 -14.86 -10.94 -6.89
C TYR A 442 -15.65 -9.68 -7.21
N ALA A 443 -16.84 -9.60 -6.63
CA ALA A 443 -17.71 -8.45 -6.76
C ALA A 443 -17.75 -7.67 -5.45
N GLY A 444 -17.63 -6.35 -5.53
CA GLY A 444 -17.89 -5.42 -4.45
C GLY A 444 -18.72 -4.25 -4.96
N GLY A 445 -18.75 -3.14 -4.24
CA GLY A 445 -19.41 -1.92 -4.69
C GLY A 445 -20.00 -1.09 -3.57
N TYR A 446 -21.21 -0.58 -3.77
CA TYR A 446 -21.92 0.23 -2.79
C TYR A 446 -23.43 0.03 -2.83
N ASP A 447 -24.08 0.28 -1.69
CA ASP A 447 -25.51 0.11 -1.51
C ASP A 447 -26.34 1.37 -1.85
N THR A 448 -27.66 1.30 -1.67
CA THR A 448 -28.62 2.40 -1.88
C THR A 448 -28.39 3.64 -1.00
N TYR A 449 -27.62 3.50 0.08
CA TYR A 449 -27.18 4.59 0.96
C TYR A 449 -25.71 4.95 0.74
N TYR A 450 -25.09 4.38 -0.29
CA TYR A 450 -23.69 4.54 -0.65
C TYR A 450 -22.72 4.06 0.44
N ASN A 451 -23.14 3.11 1.28
CA ASN A 451 -22.21 2.37 2.11
C ASN A 451 -21.43 1.37 1.26
N PRO A 452 -20.15 1.13 1.57
CA PRO A 452 -19.35 0.16 0.86
C PRO A 452 -19.89 -1.25 1.06
N ILE A 453 -19.86 -2.03 -0.01
CA ILE A 453 -20.05 -3.48 -0.02
C ILE A 453 -18.70 -4.08 -0.42
N PRO A 454 -17.83 -4.44 0.54
CA PRO A 454 -16.48 -4.89 0.21
C PRO A 454 -16.47 -6.18 -0.60
N ARG A 455 -17.42 -7.08 -0.32
CA ARG A 455 -17.57 -8.36 -1.02
C ARG A 455 -19.02 -8.81 -1.08
N LEU A 456 -19.44 -9.25 -2.26
CA LEU A 456 -20.72 -9.89 -2.53
C LEU A 456 -20.45 -11.38 -2.75
N GLU A 457 -20.81 -12.20 -1.78
CA GLU A 457 -20.68 -13.66 -1.89
C GLU A 457 -22.05 -14.26 -2.22
N ASP A 458 -22.99 -14.22 -1.28
CA ASP A 458 -24.24 -15.00 -1.40
C ASP A 458 -25.25 -14.53 -2.47
N SER A 459 -25.13 -13.28 -2.94
CA SER A 459 -26.11 -12.67 -3.86
C SER A 459 -25.55 -12.35 -5.24
N ALA A 460 -24.28 -12.65 -5.50
CA ALA A 460 -23.63 -12.36 -6.76
C ALA A 460 -23.98 -13.43 -7.80
N VAL A 461 -24.65 -13.03 -8.88
CA VAL A 461 -24.92 -13.88 -10.03
C VAL A 461 -23.97 -13.52 -11.15
N TRP A 462 -23.04 -14.44 -11.44
CA TRP A 462 -22.03 -14.27 -12.48
C TRP A 462 -22.46 -14.88 -13.81
N SER A 463 -21.98 -14.28 -14.89
CA SER A 463 -22.13 -14.81 -16.24
C SER A 463 -20.97 -14.38 -17.13
N ASN A 464 -20.70 -15.18 -18.16
CA ASN A 464 -19.84 -14.80 -19.27
C ASN A 464 -20.72 -14.45 -20.48
N THR A 465 -20.81 -13.16 -20.81
CA THR A 465 -21.84 -12.66 -21.73
C THR A 465 -21.55 -12.94 -23.19
N ASN A 466 -20.33 -13.32 -23.55
CA ASN A 466 -19.94 -13.57 -24.93
C ASN A 466 -19.44 -15.01 -25.20
N GLY A 467 -19.59 -15.93 -24.23
CA GLY A 467 -19.37 -17.36 -24.44
C GLY A 467 -17.92 -17.81 -24.65
N MET A 468 -16.94 -16.94 -24.38
CA MET A 468 -15.50 -17.20 -24.54
C MET A 468 -14.89 -18.23 -23.57
N GLY A 469 -15.70 -18.76 -22.66
CA GLY A 469 -15.28 -19.55 -21.50
C GLY A 469 -16.47 -19.99 -20.65
N THR A 470 -16.18 -20.74 -19.61
CA THR A 470 -17.18 -21.22 -18.62
C THR A 470 -17.05 -20.43 -17.32
N MET A 471 -18.18 -20.22 -16.65
CA MET A 471 -18.24 -19.53 -15.36
C MET A 471 -18.89 -20.47 -14.36
N GLU A 472 -18.15 -20.84 -13.31
CA GLU A 472 -18.63 -21.62 -12.17
C GLU A 472 -18.51 -20.76 -10.92
N ASP A 473 -19.65 -20.35 -10.36
CA ASP A 473 -19.72 -19.33 -9.31
C ASP A 473 -18.91 -18.08 -9.66
N ASN A 474 -17.81 -17.84 -8.95
CA ASN A 474 -16.94 -16.70 -9.15
C ASN A 474 -15.63 -17.07 -9.90
N VAL A 475 -15.50 -18.30 -10.36
CA VAL A 475 -14.34 -18.79 -11.13
C VAL A 475 -14.68 -18.79 -12.62
N PHE A 476 -13.85 -18.10 -13.40
CA PHE A 476 -13.93 -18.08 -14.85
C PHE A 476 -12.82 -18.91 -15.46
N THR A 477 -13.16 -19.88 -16.31
CA THR A 477 -12.22 -20.65 -17.11
C THR A 477 -12.34 -20.22 -18.57
N LEU A 478 -11.26 -19.65 -19.09
CA LEU A 478 -11.21 -19.19 -20.48
C LEU A 478 -10.97 -20.38 -21.41
N THR A 479 -11.82 -20.58 -22.43
CA THR A 479 -11.69 -21.75 -23.33
C THR A 479 -11.43 -21.38 -24.79
N GLN A 480 -11.48 -20.10 -25.14
CA GLN A 480 -11.34 -19.62 -26.52
C GLN A 480 -10.48 -18.37 -26.60
N ARG A 481 -9.88 -18.13 -27.77
CA ARG A 481 -9.07 -16.94 -28.06
C ARG A 481 -9.95 -15.75 -28.44
N GLY A 482 -9.72 -14.57 -27.86
CA GLY A 482 -10.47 -13.35 -28.15
C GLY A 482 -10.47 -12.37 -26.98
N LYS A 483 -11.60 -11.72 -26.72
CA LYS A 483 -11.82 -10.92 -25.50
C LYS A 483 -13.02 -11.49 -24.78
N ALA A 484 -12.90 -11.87 -23.51
CA ALA A 484 -14.03 -12.32 -22.70
C ALA A 484 -14.69 -11.14 -21.98
N THR A 485 -16.00 -11.22 -21.75
CA THR A 485 -16.72 -10.21 -20.96
C THR A 485 -17.46 -10.90 -19.82
N LEU A 486 -16.98 -10.65 -18.61
CA LEU A 486 -17.62 -11.10 -17.39
C LEU A 486 -18.67 -10.09 -16.96
N SER A 487 -19.80 -10.57 -16.48
CA SER A 487 -20.82 -9.75 -15.84
C SER A 487 -21.20 -10.33 -14.50
N VAL A 488 -21.42 -9.44 -13.53
CA VAL A 488 -21.98 -9.79 -12.23
C VAL A 488 -23.22 -8.94 -11.98
N SER A 489 -24.23 -9.54 -11.36
CA SER A 489 -25.43 -8.85 -10.91
C SER A 489 -25.76 -9.21 -9.45
N SER A 490 -26.38 -8.26 -8.74
CA SER A 490 -26.93 -8.45 -7.41
C SER A 490 -28.16 -7.53 -7.28
N GLY A 491 -29.35 -8.11 -7.24
CA GLY A 491 -30.59 -7.34 -7.34
C GLY A 491 -30.71 -6.62 -8.70
N GLN A 492 -30.81 -5.29 -8.68
CA GLN A 492 -30.84 -4.46 -9.89
C GLN A 492 -29.45 -3.94 -10.31
N ALA A 493 -28.43 -4.08 -9.44
CA ALA A 493 -27.10 -3.59 -9.71
C ALA A 493 -26.34 -4.59 -10.60
N THR A 494 -25.63 -4.06 -11.60
CA THR A 494 -24.84 -4.86 -12.54
C THR A 494 -23.47 -4.22 -12.75
N ALA A 495 -22.45 -5.05 -12.97
CA ALA A 495 -21.16 -4.61 -13.47
C ALA A 495 -20.64 -5.57 -14.55
N THR A 496 -19.72 -5.07 -15.37
CA THR A 496 -19.03 -5.84 -16.40
C THR A 496 -17.54 -5.62 -16.33
N LYS A 497 -16.76 -6.62 -16.72
CA LYS A 497 -15.30 -6.54 -16.83
C LYS A 497 -14.83 -7.28 -18.08
N GLU A 498 -13.96 -6.64 -18.85
CA GLU A 498 -13.23 -7.31 -19.92
C GLU A 498 -12.07 -8.13 -19.33
N VAL A 499 -11.89 -9.34 -19.85
CA VAL A 499 -10.75 -10.21 -19.59
C VAL A 499 -10.07 -10.49 -20.91
N ASP A 500 -8.82 -10.05 -21.04
CA ASP A 500 -8.02 -10.23 -22.23
C ASP A 500 -7.46 -11.67 -22.31
N VAL A 501 -7.24 -12.16 -23.52
CA VAL A 501 -6.54 -13.43 -23.74
C VAL A 501 -5.08 -13.12 -23.99
N VAL A 502 -4.19 -13.70 -23.18
CA VAL A 502 -2.73 -13.57 -23.38
C VAL A 502 -2.37 -14.23 -24.72
N GLY A 503 -1.77 -13.47 -25.62
CA GLY A 503 -1.19 -14.00 -26.86
C GLY A 503 0.34 -13.86 -26.88
N ARG A 504 0.98 -14.36 -27.95
CA ARG A 504 2.44 -14.28 -28.17
C ARG A 504 2.99 -12.89 -27.92
N LYS A 505 2.32 -11.86 -28.44
CA LYS A 505 2.76 -10.46 -28.36
C LYS A 505 2.87 -9.93 -26.93
N ASP A 506 2.16 -10.56 -26.00
CA ASP A 506 2.09 -10.18 -24.58
C ASP A 506 3.14 -10.93 -23.75
N ILE A 507 3.73 -12.01 -24.28
CA ILE A 507 4.72 -12.85 -23.61
C ILE A 507 6.11 -12.22 -23.73
N ALA A 508 6.82 -12.12 -22.62
CA ALA A 508 8.25 -11.78 -22.57
C ALA A 508 9.13 -13.02 -22.46
N SER A 509 8.70 -14.02 -21.67
CA SER A 509 9.32 -15.34 -21.68
C SER A 509 8.41 -16.46 -21.15
N LEU A 510 8.62 -17.68 -21.62
CA LEU A 510 8.14 -18.93 -21.04
C LEU A 510 9.34 -19.79 -20.62
N LYS A 511 9.27 -20.42 -19.45
CA LYS A 511 10.30 -21.33 -18.95
C LYS A 511 9.68 -22.57 -18.32
N ILE A 512 10.03 -23.74 -18.83
CA ILE A 512 9.65 -25.01 -18.20
C ILE A 512 10.55 -25.23 -16.98
N GLN A 513 9.93 -25.53 -15.85
CA GLN A 513 10.54 -26.01 -14.62
C GLN A 513 10.22 -27.50 -14.48
N SER A 514 11.20 -28.29 -14.02
CA SER A 514 11.05 -29.72 -13.79
C SER A 514 11.41 -30.09 -12.35
N SER A 515 10.80 -31.16 -11.82
CA SER A 515 11.19 -31.75 -10.52
C SER A 515 12.54 -32.48 -10.57
N SER A 516 12.98 -32.91 -11.76
CA SER A 516 14.27 -33.59 -11.98
C SER A 516 15.17 -32.80 -12.93
N GLY A 517 16.48 -32.83 -12.67
CA GLY A 517 17.50 -32.18 -13.51
C GLY A 517 18.11 -33.10 -14.57
N VAL A 518 17.69 -34.37 -14.59
CA VAL A 518 18.17 -35.42 -15.51
C VAL A 518 16.98 -36.23 -16.02
N LEU A 519 17.23 -37.04 -17.05
CA LEU A 519 16.28 -38.00 -17.59
C LEU A 519 16.70 -39.42 -17.19
N MET A 520 15.82 -40.16 -16.51
CA MET A 520 16.00 -41.58 -16.19
C MET A 520 14.78 -42.38 -16.65
N GLU A 521 15.01 -43.65 -16.99
CA GLU A 521 13.96 -44.55 -17.46
C GLU A 521 13.00 -44.94 -16.32
N ASN A 522 11.70 -45.01 -16.62
CA ASN A 522 10.63 -45.29 -15.65
C ASN A 522 10.47 -44.24 -14.53
N GLU A 523 10.94 -43.00 -14.76
CA GLU A 523 10.77 -41.88 -13.84
C GLU A 523 9.54 -41.03 -14.20
N ASP A 524 8.83 -40.53 -13.17
CA ASP A 524 7.82 -39.47 -13.32
C ASP A 524 8.44 -38.10 -12.99
N ILE A 525 8.36 -37.17 -13.95
CA ILE A 525 8.90 -35.81 -13.82
C ILE A 525 7.74 -34.81 -13.85
N LYS A 526 7.59 -34.04 -12.76
CA LYS A 526 6.64 -32.92 -12.70
C LYS A 526 7.15 -31.74 -13.51
N LEU A 527 6.28 -31.11 -14.28
CA LEU A 527 6.54 -30.00 -15.18
C LEU A 527 5.66 -28.80 -14.80
N ALA A 528 6.24 -27.62 -14.76
CA ALA A 528 5.49 -26.36 -14.61
C ALA A 528 6.02 -25.33 -15.59
N VAL A 529 5.14 -24.60 -16.28
CA VAL A 529 5.58 -23.53 -17.20
C VAL A 529 5.39 -22.18 -16.52
N MET A 530 6.49 -21.49 -16.26
CA MET A 530 6.49 -20.13 -15.75
C MET A 530 6.46 -19.14 -16.92
N ALA A 531 5.40 -18.33 -16.98
CA ALA A 531 5.28 -17.24 -17.93
C ALA A 531 5.64 -15.91 -17.27
N LYS A 532 6.40 -15.10 -18.01
CA LYS A 532 6.62 -13.68 -17.76
C LYS A 532 6.00 -12.90 -18.90
N LEU A 533 5.11 -11.97 -18.60
CA LEU A 533 4.47 -11.09 -19.56
C LEU A 533 5.24 -9.77 -19.71
N LYS A 534 5.03 -9.05 -20.81
CA LYS A 534 5.69 -7.76 -21.10
C LYS A 534 5.29 -6.65 -20.13
N ASP A 535 4.15 -6.79 -19.44
CA ASP A 535 3.74 -5.87 -18.36
C ASP A 535 4.46 -6.14 -17.02
N GLY A 536 5.30 -7.16 -16.96
CA GLY A 536 6.06 -7.57 -15.77
C GLY A 536 5.39 -8.65 -14.92
N THR A 537 4.16 -9.07 -15.25
CA THR A 537 3.46 -10.16 -14.54
C THR A 537 4.20 -11.48 -14.72
N GLU A 538 4.43 -12.21 -13.62
CA GLU A 538 5.03 -13.55 -13.62
C GLU A 538 4.08 -14.54 -12.93
N ARG A 539 3.80 -15.68 -13.57
CA ARG A 539 2.96 -16.74 -12.98
C ARG A 539 3.20 -18.10 -13.63
N VAL A 540 2.85 -19.16 -12.91
CA VAL A 540 2.75 -20.51 -13.47
C VAL A 540 1.48 -20.58 -14.31
N VAL A 541 1.59 -21.12 -15.52
CA VAL A 541 0.48 -21.35 -16.43
C VAL A 541 0.10 -22.83 -16.38
N PRO A 542 -1.19 -23.18 -16.38
CA PRO A 542 -1.62 -24.57 -16.35
C PRO A 542 -1.07 -25.37 -17.54
N ALA A 543 -0.76 -26.64 -17.31
CA ALA A 543 -0.11 -27.48 -18.32
C ALA A 543 -1.03 -27.74 -19.52
N GLU A 544 -2.35 -27.74 -19.31
CA GLU A 544 -3.41 -27.83 -20.32
C GLU A 544 -3.50 -26.61 -21.24
N SER A 545 -2.84 -25.51 -20.91
CA SER A 545 -2.69 -24.39 -21.84
C SER A 545 -1.72 -24.70 -22.98
N PHE A 546 -0.84 -25.70 -22.82
CA PHE A 546 0.25 -25.98 -23.76
C PHE A 546 0.02 -27.24 -24.58
N GLU A 547 0.45 -27.18 -25.83
CA GLU A 547 0.70 -28.38 -26.63
C GLU A 547 2.11 -28.88 -26.33
N TRP A 548 2.23 -30.12 -25.87
CA TRP A 548 3.50 -30.73 -25.47
C TRP A 548 4.09 -31.58 -26.58
N GLU A 549 5.41 -31.46 -26.79
CA GLU A 549 6.19 -32.25 -27.73
C GLU A 549 7.42 -32.83 -27.04
N ILE A 550 7.71 -34.11 -27.31
CA ILE A 550 8.85 -34.85 -26.76
C ILE A 550 9.80 -35.22 -27.92
N LYS A 551 11.09 -34.94 -27.74
CA LYS A 551 12.16 -35.28 -28.70
C LYS A 551 13.30 -36.03 -28.01
N GLY A 552 13.80 -37.07 -28.67
CA GLY A 552 15.00 -37.82 -28.26
C GLY A 552 14.78 -39.04 -27.36
N PHE A 553 13.57 -39.27 -26.85
CA PHE A 553 13.20 -40.42 -26.01
C PHE A 553 11.70 -40.73 -26.12
N GLU A 554 11.25 -41.85 -25.54
CA GLU A 554 9.82 -42.22 -25.49
C GLU A 554 9.23 -41.90 -24.12
N GLY A 555 8.10 -41.20 -24.09
CA GLY A 555 7.35 -40.85 -22.88
C GLY A 555 5.95 -40.30 -23.19
N ASP A 556 5.16 -40.02 -22.16
CA ASP A 556 3.86 -39.34 -22.26
C ASP A 556 3.69 -38.27 -21.19
N ILE A 557 2.94 -37.22 -21.52
CA ILE A 557 2.63 -36.12 -20.59
C ILE A 557 1.13 -36.12 -20.31
N GLN A 558 0.75 -36.24 -19.04
CA GLN A 558 -0.62 -36.16 -18.56
C GLN A 558 -0.73 -35.07 -17.49
N GLY A 559 -1.52 -34.03 -17.77
CA GLY A 559 -1.54 -32.82 -16.94
C GLY A 559 -0.13 -32.24 -16.83
N ASP A 560 0.39 -32.14 -15.61
CA ASP A 560 1.71 -31.60 -15.29
C ASP A 560 2.81 -32.68 -15.16
N THR A 561 2.53 -33.94 -15.53
CA THR A 561 3.44 -35.07 -15.27
C THR A 561 3.92 -35.72 -16.56
N LEU A 562 5.24 -35.79 -16.74
CA LEU A 562 5.91 -36.59 -17.76
C LEU A 562 6.26 -37.97 -17.20
N HIS A 563 5.76 -39.03 -17.82
CA HIS A 563 6.19 -40.41 -17.57
C HIS A 563 7.23 -40.83 -18.61
N VAL A 564 8.45 -41.16 -18.18
CA VAL A 564 9.57 -41.57 -19.06
C VAL A 564 9.52 -43.09 -19.27
N LYS A 565 9.32 -43.53 -20.51
CA LYS A 565 9.17 -44.97 -20.84
C LYS A 565 10.48 -45.62 -21.24
N ASN A 566 11.21 -45.01 -22.17
CA ASN A 566 12.40 -45.60 -22.77
C ASN A 566 13.39 -44.51 -23.20
N ILE A 567 14.65 -44.68 -22.82
CA ILE A 567 15.76 -43.76 -23.12
C ILE A 567 16.86 -44.42 -23.98
N GLN A 568 16.62 -45.62 -24.50
CA GLN A 568 17.59 -46.35 -25.30
C GLN A 568 17.99 -45.57 -26.57
N GLY A 569 19.28 -45.32 -26.72
CA GLY A 569 19.82 -44.56 -27.87
C GLY A 569 19.69 -43.04 -27.73
N ALA A 570 19.07 -42.53 -26.66
CA ALA A 570 19.04 -41.12 -26.36
C ALA A 570 20.43 -40.59 -25.99
N THR A 571 20.68 -39.31 -26.25
CA THR A 571 21.85 -38.58 -25.75
C THR A 571 21.44 -37.47 -24.76
N ALA A 572 20.21 -36.98 -24.90
CA ALA A 572 19.48 -36.11 -23.99
C ALA A 572 17.98 -36.20 -24.37
N GLY A 573 17.10 -35.79 -23.45
CA GLY A 573 15.67 -35.60 -23.72
C GLY A 573 15.31 -34.14 -23.86
N GLN A 574 14.49 -33.81 -24.84
CA GLN A 574 13.97 -32.46 -25.08
C GLN A 574 12.45 -32.47 -24.89
N ILE A 575 11.96 -31.55 -24.06
CA ILE A 575 10.53 -31.34 -23.81
C ILE A 575 10.20 -29.93 -24.25
N ILE A 576 9.21 -29.79 -25.12
CA ILE A 576 8.81 -28.51 -25.70
C ILE A 576 7.36 -28.23 -25.31
N ALA A 577 7.10 -27.05 -24.77
CA ALA A 577 5.76 -26.54 -24.51
C ALA A 577 5.44 -25.43 -25.51
N ARG A 578 4.33 -25.55 -26.23
CA ARG A 578 3.93 -24.59 -27.28
C ARG A 578 2.63 -23.88 -26.88
N TYR A 579 2.62 -22.55 -27.01
CA TYR A 579 1.44 -21.71 -26.78
C TYR A 579 1.41 -20.56 -27.78
N ASP A 580 0.32 -20.46 -28.55
CA ASP A 580 0.11 -19.37 -29.51
C ASP A 580 1.35 -19.10 -30.39
N GLU A 581 1.87 -20.16 -31.00
CA GLU A 581 3.05 -20.15 -31.87
C GLU A 581 4.38 -19.80 -31.18
N PHE A 582 4.36 -19.53 -29.87
CA PHE A 582 5.52 -19.25 -29.03
C PHE A 582 5.84 -20.47 -28.16
N SER A 583 7.07 -20.97 -28.26
CA SER A 583 7.47 -22.21 -27.60
C SER A 583 8.56 -22.03 -26.55
N THR A 584 8.68 -22.94 -25.61
CA THR A 584 9.85 -23.04 -24.72
C THR A 584 10.34 -24.48 -24.68
N ILE A 585 11.63 -24.67 -24.44
CA ILE A 585 12.29 -25.97 -24.45
C ILE A 585 13.01 -26.22 -23.14
N LEU A 586 12.88 -27.44 -22.63
CA LEU A 586 13.67 -28.00 -21.55
C LEU A 586 14.54 -29.12 -22.10
N ASN A 587 15.84 -29.03 -21.87
CA ASN A 587 16.78 -30.08 -22.24
C ASN A 587 17.28 -30.79 -20.98
N LEU A 588 16.97 -32.09 -20.86
CA LEU A 588 17.37 -32.96 -19.76
C LEU A 588 18.49 -33.90 -20.21
N PRO A 589 19.69 -33.82 -19.62
CA PRO A 589 20.75 -34.81 -19.87
C PRO A 589 20.37 -36.17 -19.27
N LEU A 590 20.98 -37.26 -19.77
CA LEU A 590 20.79 -38.57 -19.17
C LEU A 590 21.34 -38.62 -17.74
N GLY A 591 20.58 -39.25 -16.86
CA GLY A 591 20.90 -39.41 -15.45
C GLY A 591 21.52 -40.77 -15.12
N SER A 592 22.17 -40.81 -13.95
CA SER A 592 22.49 -42.02 -13.22
C SER A 592 22.21 -41.77 -11.74
N GLU A 593 21.70 -42.77 -11.04
CA GLU A 593 21.38 -42.69 -9.62
C GLU A 593 22.53 -43.21 -8.77
N LYS A 594 22.77 -42.55 -7.63
CA LYS A 594 23.62 -43.07 -6.56
C LYS A 594 22.92 -42.94 -5.22
N LEU A 595 22.73 -44.09 -4.57
CA LEU A 595 22.23 -44.17 -3.20
C LEU A 595 23.20 -43.49 -2.23
N TRP A 596 22.66 -42.60 -1.39
CA TRP A 596 23.41 -41.84 -0.39
C TRP A 596 23.05 -42.22 1.04
N ALA A 597 21.79 -42.57 1.31
CA ALA A 597 21.38 -43.15 2.58
C ALA A 597 20.14 -44.02 2.41
N ASN A 598 20.22 -45.27 2.85
CA ASN A 598 19.05 -46.14 3.07
C ASN A 598 18.84 -46.43 4.56
N PHE A 599 19.63 -45.79 5.42
CA PHE A 599 19.66 -45.99 6.87
C PHE A 599 19.90 -47.43 7.35
N ASP A 600 20.05 -48.42 6.49
CA ASP A 600 20.42 -49.80 6.82
C ASP A 600 21.94 -49.93 6.95
N ASP A 601 22.61 -49.92 5.80
CA ASP A 601 24.06 -50.05 5.66
C ASP A 601 24.73 -48.68 5.47
N ILE A 602 24.01 -47.72 4.88
CA ILE A 602 24.50 -46.35 4.66
C ILE A 602 23.67 -45.40 5.55
N ASN A 603 24.18 -45.18 6.76
CA ASN A 603 23.44 -44.52 7.85
C ASN A 603 24.14 -43.23 8.33
N PRO A 604 23.87 -42.07 7.70
CA PRO A 604 24.34 -40.79 8.20
C PRO A 604 23.68 -40.46 9.55
N THR A 605 24.38 -39.73 10.42
CA THR A 605 23.81 -39.27 11.69
C THR A 605 22.77 -38.18 11.42
N VAL A 606 21.58 -38.33 12.00
CA VAL A 606 20.48 -37.37 11.90
C VAL A 606 20.09 -36.86 13.28
N ALA A 607 19.92 -35.55 13.41
CA ALA A 607 19.47 -34.90 14.64
C ALA A 607 18.25 -34.02 14.39
N PHE A 608 17.37 -33.91 15.39
CA PHE A 608 16.23 -33.02 15.34
C PHE A 608 16.65 -31.60 15.72
N SER A 609 16.22 -30.63 14.93
CA SER A 609 16.16 -29.23 15.35
C SER A 609 14.90 -28.56 14.80
N ALA A 610 14.58 -27.36 15.27
CA ALA A 610 13.39 -26.66 14.80
C ALA A 610 13.51 -25.14 14.95
N THR A 611 12.63 -24.40 14.29
CA THR A 611 12.44 -22.97 14.56
C THR A 611 11.72 -22.76 15.90
N GLU A 612 11.73 -21.53 16.42
CA GLU A 612 10.91 -21.17 17.58
C GLU A 612 9.42 -21.49 17.34
N GLY A 613 8.73 -22.02 18.35
CA GLY A 613 7.32 -22.41 18.24
C GLY A 613 7.08 -23.77 17.58
N VAL A 614 8.09 -24.64 17.54
CA VAL A 614 8.00 -26.00 16.99
C VAL A 614 8.66 -26.99 17.96
N THR A 615 8.00 -28.11 18.21
CA THR A 615 8.51 -29.22 19.02
C THR A 615 8.45 -30.52 18.21
N GLY A 616 9.25 -31.51 18.57
CA GLY A 616 9.29 -32.79 17.87
C GLY A 616 10.46 -33.65 18.27
N GLU A 617 10.59 -34.78 17.61
CA GLU A 617 11.70 -35.71 17.77
C GLU A 617 12.02 -36.44 16.46
N ILE A 618 13.22 -36.99 16.38
CA ILE A 618 13.65 -37.80 15.24
C ILE A 618 14.28 -39.09 15.74
N GLN A 619 13.90 -40.21 15.13
CA GLN A 619 14.35 -41.54 15.53
C GLN A 619 14.59 -42.42 14.30
N ARG A 620 15.70 -43.17 14.31
CA ARG A 620 15.94 -44.25 13.34
C ARG A 620 15.27 -45.51 13.86
N MET A 621 14.29 -46.04 13.13
CA MET A 621 13.45 -47.15 13.60
C MET A 621 13.36 -48.29 12.57
N PRO A 622 13.48 -49.56 13.00
CA PRO A 622 13.32 -50.72 12.12
C PRO A 622 11.86 -51.07 11.86
N GLY A 623 11.54 -51.54 10.66
CA GLY A 623 10.24 -52.13 10.31
C GLY A 623 9.04 -51.18 10.43
N ILE A 624 9.29 -49.87 10.47
CA ILE A 624 8.21 -48.88 10.57
C ILE A 624 7.43 -48.80 9.27
N PHE A 625 6.14 -48.48 9.38
CA PHE A 625 5.29 -48.20 8.22
C PHE A 625 5.29 -49.28 7.13
N GLY A 626 5.39 -50.55 7.55
CA GLY A 626 5.34 -51.71 6.65
C GLY A 626 6.68 -52.09 6.00
N LEU A 627 7.80 -51.47 6.40
CA LEU A 627 9.14 -51.91 6.02
C LEU A 627 9.46 -53.31 6.58
N ALA A 628 10.42 -54.00 5.95
CA ALA A 628 10.93 -55.26 6.47
C ALA A 628 11.54 -55.06 7.88
N PRO A 629 11.48 -56.07 8.77
CA PRO A 629 11.95 -55.91 10.16
C PRO A 629 13.42 -55.51 10.32
N ASP A 630 14.24 -55.81 9.31
CA ASP A 630 15.67 -55.47 9.22
C ASP A 630 15.96 -54.18 8.46
N ASN A 631 14.94 -53.57 7.84
CA ASN A 631 15.05 -52.27 7.18
C ASN A 631 14.71 -51.13 8.15
N TYR A 632 15.46 -50.05 8.09
CA TYR A 632 15.36 -48.89 8.95
C TYR A 632 15.02 -47.65 8.15
N ALA A 633 14.18 -46.80 8.72
CA ALA A 633 13.95 -45.45 8.22
C ALA A 633 14.07 -44.43 9.34
N VAL A 634 14.18 -43.16 8.98
CA VAL A 634 14.22 -42.06 9.94
C VAL A 634 12.82 -41.46 10.07
N GLN A 635 12.15 -41.73 11.19
CA GLN A 635 10.87 -41.13 11.56
C GLN A 635 11.09 -39.78 12.23
N MET A 636 10.31 -38.77 11.83
CA MET A 636 10.25 -37.46 12.47
C MET A 636 8.80 -37.15 12.87
N ASP A 637 8.62 -36.98 14.18
CA ASP A 637 7.39 -36.47 14.78
C ASP A 637 7.53 -34.96 14.98
N TYR A 638 6.49 -34.19 14.63
CA TYR A 638 6.54 -32.74 14.75
C TYR A 638 5.21 -32.16 15.24
N GLN A 639 5.29 -31.01 15.90
CA GLN A 639 4.15 -30.23 16.35
C GLN A 639 4.47 -28.73 16.27
N PHE A 640 3.64 -28.00 15.53
CA PHE A 640 3.69 -26.56 15.38
C PHE A 640 2.81 -25.89 16.45
N THR A 641 3.41 -25.19 17.41
CA THR A 641 2.71 -24.60 18.57
C THR A 641 2.46 -23.09 18.44
N SER A 642 3.25 -22.36 17.65
CA SER A 642 3.06 -20.91 17.45
C SER A 642 1.96 -20.58 16.43
N PRO A 643 1.05 -19.61 16.68
CA PRO A 643 0.03 -19.21 15.72
C PRO A 643 0.59 -18.38 14.55
N THR A 644 1.80 -17.81 14.69
CA THR A 644 2.40 -16.84 13.76
C THR A 644 3.82 -17.22 13.36
N GLY A 645 4.32 -16.66 12.25
CA GLY A 645 5.70 -16.88 11.77
C GLY A 645 5.86 -18.13 10.90
N THR A 646 7.00 -18.26 10.22
CA THR A 646 7.35 -19.46 9.41
C THR A 646 7.92 -20.54 10.34
N LEU A 647 7.24 -21.69 10.39
CA LEU A 647 7.58 -22.77 11.31
C LEU A 647 8.18 -23.94 10.56
N ALA A 648 9.24 -24.55 11.08
CA ALA A 648 9.86 -25.72 10.46
C ALA A 648 10.48 -26.69 11.47
N ALA A 649 10.33 -27.99 11.17
CA ALA A 649 10.96 -29.10 11.88
C ALA A 649 12.01 -29.75 10.96
N TYR A 650 13.25 -29.87 11.45
CA TYR A 650 14.43 -30.23 10.67
C TYR A 650 14.99 -31.60 11.04
N ALA A 651 15.27 -32.40 10.02
CA ALA A 651 16.17 -33.54 10.07
C ALA A 651 17.58 -33.10 9.63
N ASP A 652 18.44 -32.73 10.58
CA ASP A 652 19.79 -32.23 10.30
C ASP A 652 20.81 -33.36 10.12
N PHE A 653 21.56 -33.31 9.01
CA PHE A 653 22.66 -34.23 8.71
C PHE A 653 23.99 -33.62 9.18
N GLY A 654 24.25 -33.71 10.49
CA GLY A 654 25.44 -33.15 11.12
C GLY A 654 25.44 -31.62 11.29
N GLN A 655 26.41 -31.11 12.05
CA GLN A 655 26.45 -29.69 12.44
C GLN A 655 26.66 -28.74 11.25
N ASP A 656 27.44 -29.14 10.25
CA ASP A 656 27.73 -28.32 9.07
C ASP A 656 27.11 -28.88 7.77
N GLY A 657 26.42 -30.02 7.84
CA GLY A 657 26.00 -30.78 6.66
C GLY A 657 26.99 -31.88 6.29
N MET A 658 26.60 -32.73 5.34
CA MET A 658 27.40 -33.85 4.86
C MET A 658 27.71 -33.72 3.37
N LEU A 659 28.97 -33.95 3.01
CA LEU A 659 29.47 -33.79 1.65
C LEU A 659 28.76 -34.72 0.66
N LEU A 660 28.38 -34.16 -0.49
CA LEU A 660 27.93 -34.91 -1.65
C LEU A 660 29.07 -35.08 -2.64
N GLU A 661 29.12 -36.22 -3.30
CA GLU A 661 30.08 -36.45 -4.36
C GLU A 661 29.69 -35.65 -5.61
N GLY A 662 30.68 -35.16 -6.36
CA GLY A 662 30.49 -34.58 -7.69
C GLY A 662 29.52 -33.40 -7.76
N GLU A 663 28.77 -33.35 -8.85
CA GLU A 663 27.81 -32.27 -9.18
C GLU A 663 26.39 -32.84 -9.34
N PRO A 664 25.66 -33.11 -8.24
CA PRO A 664 24.32 -33.67 -8.30
C PRO A 664 23.34 -32.71 -9.01
N GLN A 665 22.50 -33.26 -9.88
CA GLN A 665 21.50 -32.51 -10.65
C GLN A 665 20.11 -32.53 -9.99
N SER A 666 19.86 -33.52 -9.16
CA SER A 666 18.65 -33.67 -8.36
C SER A 666 18.89 -34.66 -7.22
N MET A 667 17.93 -34.72 -6.30
CA MET A 667 17.86 -35.74 -5.25
C MET A 667 16.49 -36.41 -5.28
N SER A 668 16.42 -37.68 -4.93
CA SER A 668 15.18 -38.40 -4.61
C SER A 668 15.20 -38.84 -3.16
N VAL A 669 14.02 -38.91 -2.56
CA VAL A 669 13.81 -39.42 -1.19
C VAL A 669 12.52 -40.22 -1.19
N ASN A 670 12.54 -41.42 -0.63
CA ASN A 670 11.32 -42.16 -0.32
C ASN A 670 10.73 -41.63 0.99
N VAL A 671 9.49 -41.15 0.96
CA VAL A 671 8.87 -40.43 2.08
C VAL A 671 7.55 -41.07 2.47
N TRP A 672 7.43 -41.43 3.74
CA TRP A 672 6.13 -41.72 4.33
C TRP A 672 5.38 -40.40 4.57
N GLY A 673 4.28 -40.21 3.84
CA GLY A 673 3.41 -39.05 3.95
C GLY A 673 2.35 -39.21 5.03
N ASP A 674 2.03 -38.11 5.69
CA ASP A 674 1.02 -37.98 6.75
C ASP A 674 -0.21 -37.19 6.31
N ASN A 675 -0.33 -36.90 5.01
CA ASN A 675 -1.38 -36.07 4.42
C ASN A 675 -1.57 -34.69 5.09
N SER A 676 -0.52 -34.17 5.74
CA SER A 676 -0.57 -32.92 6.52
C SER A 676 -0.73 -31.65 5.70
N LYS A 677 -0.54 -31.72 4.38
CA LYS A 677 -0.45 -30.59 3.44
C LYS A 677 0.69 -29.61 3.74
N ASN A 678 1.62 -29.97 4.63
CA ASN A 678 2.83 -29.19 4.89
C ASN A 678 3.84 -29.30 3.75
N TRP A 679 4.75 -28.32 3.66
CA TRP A 679 5.81 -28.32 2.65
C TRP A 679 6.93 -29.26 3.08
N LEU A 680 7.48 -30.03 2.15
CA LEU A 680 8.68 -30.84 2.32
C LEU A 680 9.81 -30.28 1.48
N ARG A 681 10.95 -30.00 2.11
CA ARG A 681 12.08 -29.29 1.48
C ARG A 681 13.42 -29.87 1.92
N ALA A 682 14.46 -29.53 1.18
CA ALA A 682 15.84 -29.78 1.56
C ALA A 682 16.66 -28.48 1.54
N GLU A 683 17.71 -28.43 2.36
CA GLU A 683 18.75 -27.40 2.29
C GLU A 683 20.11 -28.03 1.98
N VAL A 684 20.79 -27.43 1.00
CA VAL A 684 22.18 -27.76 0.65
C VAL A 684 23.06 -26.52 0.83
N ILE A 685 24.30 -26.73 1.26
CA ILE A 685 25.30 -25.67 1.42
C ILE A 685 26.35 -25.86 0.34
N ASP A 686 26.62 -24.80 -0.43
CA ASP A 686 27.62 -24.83 -1.48
C ASP A 686 29.04 -24.52 -0.97
N ALA A 687 30.05 -24.69 -1.82
CA ALA A 687 31.45 -24.44 -1.46
C ALA A 687 31.74 -22.97 -1.08
N ALA A 688 30.86 -22.03 -1.44
CA ALA A 688 30.95 -20.63 -1.02
C ALA A 688 30.27 -20.36 0.34
N GLY A 689 29.67 -21.39 0.96
CA GLY A 689 28.91 -21.29 2.20
C GLY A 689 27.48 -20.79 2.01
N THR A 690 26.98 -20.72 0.77
CA THR A 690 25.62 -20.27 0.47
C THR A 690 24.64 -21.41 0.67
N THR A 691 23.58 -21.17 1.43
CA THR A 691 22.47 -22.12 1.59
C THR A 691 21.49 -21.99 0.44
N HIS A 692 21.24 -23.10 -0.26
CA HIS A 692 20.23 -23.22 -1.29
C HIS A 692 19.09 -24.11 -0.79
N ARG A 693 17.86 -23.73 -1.10
CA ARG A 693 16.63 -24.46 -0.73
C ARG A 693 16.02 -25.11 -1.94
N VAL A 694 15.57 -26.34 -1.76
CA VAL A 694 14.94 -27.14 -2.81
C VAL A 694 13.62 -27.68 -2.31
N ASP A 695 12.57 -27.52 -3.11
CA ASP A 695 11.26 -28.09 -2.84
C ASP A 695 11.27 -29.56 -3.28
N LEU A 696 10.93 -30.47 -2.38
CA LEU A 696 10.71 -31.89 -2.69
C LEU A 696 9.21 -32.15 -2.93
N ALA A 697 8.36 -31.54 -2.09
CA ALA A 697 6.92 -31.46 -2.30
C ALA A 697 6.39 -30.16 -1.69
N LYS A 698 5.52 -29.44 -2.42
CA LYS A 698 4.87 -28.25 -1.87
C LYS A 698 3.76 -28.60 -0.88
N GLU A 699 3.16 -29.76 -1.01
CA GLU A 699 2.18 -30.27 -0.05
C GLU A 699 2.39 -31.77 0.09
N ILE A 700 2.47 -32.26 1.33
CA ILE A 700 2.35 -33.68 1.63
C ILE A 700 0.87 -34.03 1.61
N ASP A 701 0.37 -34.40 0.43
CA ASP A 701 -1.04 -34.69 0.16
C ASP A 701 -1.36 -36.18 0.01
N TRP A 702 -0.44 -37.03 0.45
CA TRP A 702 -0.54 -38.48 0.37
C TRP A 702 -0.37 -39.13 1.75
N ASP A 703 -0.95 -40.31 1.87
CA ASP A 703 -0.71 -41.26 2.94
C ASP A 703 0.12 -42.42 2.38
N GLY A 704 1.16 -42.84 3.10
CA GLY A 704 2.01 -43.95 2.69
C GLY A 704 3.36 -43.56 2.09
N TRP A 705 4.13 -44.55 1.65
CA TRP A 705 5.43 -44.34 0.99
C TRP A 705 5.27 -43.79 -0.43
N LYS A 706 6.01 -42.72 -0.73
CA LYS A 706 6.09 -42.10 -2.06
C LYS A 706 7.49 -41.53 -2.27
N THR A 707 8.08 -41.81 -3.42
CA THR A 707 9.33 -41.16 -3.84
C THR A 707 9.04 -39.73 -4.32
N VAL A 708 9.76 -38.76 -3.79
CA VAL A 708 9.72 -37.35 -4.19
C VAL A 708 11.09 -36.90 -4.67
N THR A 709 11.12 -35.97 -5.64
CA THR A 709 12.36 -35.53 -6.29
C THR A 709 12.50 -34.01 -6.21
N GLY A 710 13.71 -33.55 -5.88
CA GLY A 710 14.10 -32.13 -5.85
C GLY A 710 15.15 -31.81 -6.90
N ASN A 711 14.92 -30.75 -7.68
CA ASN A 711 15.81 -30.33 -8.76
C ASN A 711 16.91 -29.37 -8.27
N PHE A 712 18.17 -29.74 -8.49
CA PHE A 712 19.33 -28.91 -8.19
C PHE A 712 19.88 -28.15 -9.39
N SER A 713 19.57 -28.60 -10.61
CA SER A 713 20.16 -28.08 -11.87
C SER A 713 19.89 -26.60 -12.13
N SER A 714 18.83 -26.04 -11.54
CA SER A 714 18.53 -24.62 -11.62
C SER A 714 19.25 -23.76 -10.56
N LEU A 715 19.92 -24.38 -9.59
CA LEU A 715 20.64 -23.69 -8.53
C LEU A 715 22.07 -23.39 -9.00
N ASN A 716 22.46 -22.11 -8.96
CA ASN A 716 23.81 -21.68 -9.31
C ASN A 716 24.80 -21.98 -8.16
N MET A 717 25.07 -23.26 -7.92
CA MET A 717 25.88 -23.74 -6.80
C MET A 717 27.37 -23.85 -7.16
N SER A 718 28.23 -23.55 -6.20
CA SER A 718 29.65 -23.87 -6.25
C SER A 718 29.93 -25.23 -5.62
N TYR A 719 30.73 -26.07 -6.27
CA TYR A 719 31.03 -27.42 -5.79
C TYR A 719 32.36 -27.50 -5.03
N PRO A 720 32.51 -28.43 -4.07
CA PRO A 720 31.53 -29.45 -3.66
C PRO A 720 30.38 -28.88 -2.81
N VAL A 721 29.26 -29.59 -2.78
CA VAL A 721 28.05 -29.23 -2.00
C VAL A 721 27.83 -30.19 -0.85
N GLN A 722 27.12 -29.74 0.18
CA GLN A 722 26.79 -30.52 1.38
C GLN A 722 25.28 -30.57 1.57
N LEU A 723 24.68 -31.75 1.81
CA LEU A 723 23.31 -31.83 2.28
C LEU A 723 23.27 -31.46 3.76
N LYS A 724 22.56 -30.39 4.09
CA LYS A 724 22.45 -29.91 5.46
C LYS A 724 21.27 -30.55 6.19
N ARG A 725 20.10 -30.57 5.56
CA ARG A 725 18.86 -31.06 6.17
C ARG A 725 17.74 -31.34 5.18
N ILE A 726 16.80 -32.19 5.59
CA ILE A 726 15.46 -32.33 5.02
C ILE A 726 14.47 -31.85 6.08
N TYR A 727 13.38 -31.17 5.69
CA TYR A 727 12.51 -30.53 6.67
C TYR A 727 11.07 -30.32 6.22
N ILE A 728 10.19 -30.29 7.22
CA ILE A 728 8.78 -29.97 7.07
C ILE A 728 8.57 -28.51 7.46
N ALA A 729 7.83 -27.75 6.65
CA ALA A 729 7.56 -26.34 6.89
C ALA A 729 6.07 -25.99 6.79
N ASP A 730 5.59 -25.19 7.74
CA ASP A 730 4.27 -24.57 7.73
C ASP A 730 4.41 -23.06 7.48
N ILE A 731 4.08 -22.65 6.24
CA ILE A 731 4.08 -21.26 5.82
C ILE A 731 2.75 -20.57 6.17
N GLU A 732 2.80 -19.29 6.52
CA GLU A 732 1.62 -18.56 7.03
C GLU A 732 0.42 -18.55 6.05
N GLN A 733 0.69 -18.47 4.75
CA GLN A 733 -0.33 -18.53 3.71
C GLN A 733 -0.87 -19.95 3.54
N GLY A 734 -2.19 -20.13 3.68
CA GLY A 734 -2.87 -21.44 3.57
C GLY A 734 -2.77 -22.31 4.83
N ARG A 735 -2.27 -21.77 5.95
CA ARG A 735 -2.11 -22.50 7.23
C ARG A 735 -3.40 -23.14 7.77
N ALA A 736 -4.55 -22.52 7.51
CA ALA A 736 -5.84 -22.99 8.03
C ALA A 736 -6.19 -24.41 7.57
N ASP A 737 -5.65 -24.84 6.43
CA ASP A 737 -5.95 -26.12 5.79
C ASP A 737 -4.89 -27.21 6.07
N ARG A 738 -3.87 -26.92 6.89
CA ARG A 738 -2.74 -27.84 7.16
C ARG A 738 -2.80 -28.44 8.56
N ALA A 739 -2.34 -29.68 8.67
CA ALA A 739 -2.18 -30.33 9.97
C ALA A 739 -1.04 -29.67 10.75
N ARG A 740 -1.29 -29.46 12.05
CA ARG A 740 -0.36 -28.79 12.98
C ARG A 740 0.55 -29.75 13.73
N GLU A 741 0.30 -31.04 13.60
CA GLU A 741 1.14 -32.13 14.10
C GLU A 741 1.05 -33.29 13.13
N GLY A 742 2.10 -34.10 13.09
CA GLY A 742 2.18 -35.23 12.17
C GLY A 742 3.46 -36.03 12.34
N THR A 743 3.55 -37.10 11.56
CA THR A 743 4.65 -38.06 11.57
C THR A 743 5.05 -38.39 10.14
N VAL A 744 6.25 -37.98 9.74
CA VAL A 744 6.84 -38.36 8.45
C VAL A 744 7.98 -39.32 8.66
N ALA A 745 8.34 -40.09 7.64
CA ALA A 745 9.58 -40.86 7.65
C ALA A 745 10.33 -40.72 6.33
N PHE A 746 11.66 -40.78 6.39
CA PHE A 746 12.56 -40.67 5.25
C PHE A 746 13.37 -41.96 5.10
N ASP A 747 13.46 -42.44 3.87
CA ASP A 747 14.28 -43.58 3.47
C ASP A 747 14.82 -43.38 2.03
N ASP A 748 15.77 -44.21 1.62
CA ASP A 748 16.33 -44.27 0.26
C ASP A 748 16.63 -42.90 -0.36
N ILE A 749 17.45 -42.10 0.33
CA ILE A 749 17.95 -40.83 -0.18
C ILE A 749 19.00 -41.12 -1.25
N SER A 750 18.72 -40.69 -2.49
CA SER A 750 19.62 -40.83 -3.63
C SER A 750 19.89 -39.48 -4.29
N PHE A 751 21.03 -39.38 -4.97
CA PHE A 751 21.38 -38.24 -5.81
C PHE A 751 21.56 -38.67 -7.25
N HIS A 752 21.11 -37.82 -8.18
CA HIS A 752 21.19 -38.10 -9.61
C HIS A 752 22.25 -37.24 -10.27
N TYR A 753 23.05 -37.87 -11.12
CA TYR A 753 24.21 -37.28 -11.77
C TYR A 753 24.12 -37.35 -13.28
N LYS A 754 24.71 -36.39 -13.98
CA LYS A 754 24.84 -36.45 -15.44
C LYS A 754 25.69 -37.64 -15.82
N THR A 755 25.18 -38.48 -16.71
CA THR A 755 25.97 -39.52 -17.35
C THR A 755 26.93 -38.89 -18.36
N ASN A 756 28.19 -39.31 -18.34
CA ASN A 756 29.19 -38.84 -19.31
C ASN A 756 28.86 -39.37 -20.71
N VAL A 757 28.24 -38.53 -21.54
CA VAL A 757 28.06 -38.77 -22.97
C VAL A 757 29.27 -38.20 -23.73
N SER A 758 29.68 -38.88 -24.80
CA SER A 758 30.78 -38.40 -25.66
C SER A 758 30.43 -37.01 -26.22
N LYS A 759 31.32 -36.03 -26.06
CA LYS A 759 31.14 -34.70 -26.64
C LYS A 759 30.99 -34.82 -28.17
N PRO A 760 29.97 -34.20 -28.79
CA PRO A 760 29.83 -34.20 -30.24
C PRO A 760 31.06 -33.53 -30.88
N LYS A 761 31.40 -33.97 -32.10
CA LYS A 761 32.44 -33.31 -32.90
C LYS A 761 31.95 -31.89 -33.24
N ARG A 762 32.85 -30.91 -33.20
CA ARG A 762 32.55 -29.55 -33.63
C ARG A 762 32.82 -29.43 -35.12
N ASN A 763 31.81 -29.02 -35.87
CA ASN A 763 32.00 -28.67 -37.27
C ASN A 763 32.51 -27.23 -37.36
N VAL A 764 33.52 -27.02 -38.19
CA VAL A 764 34.01 -25.67 -38.53
C VAL A 764 33.41 -25.27 -39.87
N VAL A 765 32.64 -24.19 -39.88
CA VAL A 765 31.96 -23.69 -41.08
C VAL A 765 32.56 -22.32 -41.45
N ASN A 766 33.12 -22.20 -42.66
CA ASN A 766 33.60 -20.92 -43.18
C ASN A 766 32.67 -20.43 -44.30
N LEU A 767 32.31 -19.15 -44.21
CA LEU A 767 31.41 -18.45 -45.11
C LEU A 767 32.08 -17.14 -45.53
N THR A 768 32.15 -16.85 -46.83
CA THR A 768 32.65 -15.55 -47.32
C THR A 768 31.48 -14.71 -47.82
N ILE A 769 31.44 -13.43 -47.41
CA ILE A 769 30.38 -12.49 -47.83
C ILE A 769 30.34 -12.41 -49.37
N ASP A 770 29.13 -12.41 -49.93
CA ASP A 770 28.83 -12.33 -51.36
C ASP A 770 29.40 -13.48 -52.22
N LYS A 771 29.91 -14.56 -51.59
CA LYS A 771 30.35 -15.77 -52.28
C LYS A 771 29.47 -16.98 -51.91
N PRO A 772 29.05 -17.80 -52.89
CA PRO A 772 28.26 -19.00 -52.64
C PRO A 772 29.09 -20.18 -52.12
N GLU A 773 30.41 -20.04 -51.98
CA GLU A 773 31.28 -21.10 -51.48
C GLU A 773 31.18 -21.21 -49.95
N ILE A 774 30.95 -22.42 -49.44
CA ILE A 774 30.94 -22.77 -48.02
C ILE A 774 31.99 -23.86 -47.77
N ILE A 775 32.79 -23.72 -46.72
CA ILE A 775 33.80 -24.73 -46.34
C ILE A 775 33.42 -25.33 -45.00
N ILE A 776 33.06 -26.61 -45.00
CA ILE A 776 32.69 -27.38 -43.80
C ILE A 776 33.82 -28.36 -43.50
N ASN A 777 34.48 -28.22 -42.35
CA ASN A 777 35.59 -29.09 -41.94
C ASN A 777 36.70 -29.23 -43.00
N GLY A 778 36.98 -28.14 -43.74
CA GLY A 778 37.98 -28.11 -44.82
C GLY A 778 37.49 -28.63 -46.17
N GLN A 779 36.25 -29.12 -46.29
CA GLN A 779 35.63 -29.52 -47.55
C GLN A 779 34.77 -28.38 -48.12
N SER A 780 35.04 -27.99 -49.37
CA SER A 780 34.30 -26.94 -50.07
C SER A 780 33.01 -27.49 -50.71
N SER A 781 31.93 -26.72 -50.60
CA SER A 781 30.63 -26.93 -51.24
C SER A 781 30.05 -25.58 -51.68
N THR A 782 28.95 -25.59 -52.43
CA THR A 782 28.27 -24.37 -52.90
C THR A 782 26.83 -24.29 -52.40
N ILE A 783 26.42 -23.14 -51.88
CA ILE A 783 25.04 -22.81 -51.51
C ILE A 783 24.41 -21.91 -52.57
N ASP A 784 23.09 -21.99 -52.72
CA ASP A 784 22.34 -21.24 -53.73
C ASP A 784 22.13 -19.76 -53.39
N GLN A 785 22.31 -19.38 -52.12
CA GLN A 785 22.30 -18.00 -51.66
C GLN A 785 23.54 -17.70 -50.82
N ALA A 786 24.37 -16.77 -51.27
CA ALA A 786 25.54 -16.31 -50.51
C ALA A 786 25.12 -15.57 -49.22
N PRO A 787 25.96 -15.56 -48.17
CA PRO A 787 25.82 -14.62 -47.06
C PRO A 787 25.86 -13.18 -47.56
N VAL A 788 25.05 -12.31 -46.99
CA VAL A 788 24.94 -10.91 -47.41
C VAL A 788 25.13 -9.96 -46.25
N LEU A 789 25.63 -8.76 -46.54
CA LEU A 789 25.72 -7.68 -45.56
C LEU A 789 24.54 -6.71 -45.75
N ILE A 790 23.65 -6.63 -44.76
CA ILE A 790 22.49 -5.72 -44.77
C ILE A 790 22.58 -4.82 -43.55
N SER A 791 22.65 -3.50 -43.78
CA SER A 791 22.71 -2.50 -42.70
C SER A 791 23.81 -2.80 -41.66
N GLY A 792 24.98 -3.24 -42.11
CA GLY A 792 26.11 -3.60 -41.24
C GLY A 792 25.99 -4.95 -40.54
N ASN A 793 24.95 -5.75 -40.84
CA ASN A 793 24.72 -7.06 -40.26
C ASN A 793 24.91 -8.17 -41.30
N THR A 794 25.66 -9.21 -40.95
CA THR A 794 25.82 -10.41 -41.78
C THR A 794 24.59 -11.30 -41.63
N LEU A 795 23.86 -11.51 -42.72
CA LEU A 795 22.78 -12.49 -42.78
C LEU A 795 23.25 -13.73 -43.52
N VAL A 796 22.88 -14.90 -42.97
CA VAL A 796 23.24 -16.20 -43.52
C VAL A 796 21.99 -17.01 -43.85
N PRO A 797 22.02 -17.90 -44.86
CA PRO A 797 20.94 -18.85 -45.09
C PRO A 797 20.84 -19.84 -43.92
N VAL A 798 19.77 -19.73 -43.14
CA VAL A 798 19.65 -20.47 -41.86
C VAL A 798 19.80 -21.98 -42.03
N ARG A 799 19.15 -22.54 -43.06
CA ARG A 799 19.12 -23.98 -43.31
C ARG A 799 20.53 -24.56 -43.43
N PHE A 800 21.32 -23.97 -44.32
CA PHE A 800 22.67 -24.45 -44.61
C PHE A 800 23.59 -24.30 -43.40
N VAL A 801 23.52 -23.19 -42.67
CA VAL A 801 24.37 -22.98 -41.49
C VAL A 801 24.01 -23.92 -40.36
N VAL A 802 22.72 -24.06 -40.05
CA VAL A 802 22.27 -24.93 -38.95
C VAL A 802 22.54 -26.40 -39.29
N GLU A 803 22.20 -26.86 -40.50
CA GLU A 803 22.44 -28.25 -40.92
C GLU A 803 23.96 -28.55 -40.98
N ALA A 804 24.80 -27.61 -41.44
CA ALA A 804 26.26 -27.78 -41.45
C ALA A 804 26.86 -27.90 -40.04
N LEU A 805 26.17 -27.36 -39.03
CA LEU A 805 26.56 -27.49 -37.63
C LEU A 805 25.90 -28.70 -36.94
N ASP A 806 25.23 -29.60 -37.68
CA ASP A 806 24.46 -30.76 -37.14
C ASP A 806 23.21 -30.35 -36.34
N GLY A 807 22.54 -29.28 -36.74
CA GLY A 807 21.23 -28.87 -36.23
C GLY A 807 20.07 -29.24 -37.15
N GLU A 808 18.86 -29.13 -36.60
CA GLU A 808 17.60 -29.41 -37.30
C GLU A 808 16.89 -28.09 -37.63
N VAL A 809 16.37 -27.93 -38.85
CA VAL A 809 15.55 -26.77 -39.25
C VAL A 809 14.17 -27.23 -39.70
N VAL A 810 13.13 -26.68 -39.07
CA VAL A 810 11.73 -26.80 -39.46
C VAL A 810 11.35 -25.53 -40.24
N PRO A 811 11.22 -25.60 -41.58
CA PRO A 811 10.87 -24.45 -42.39
C PRO A 811 9.39 -24.09 -42.22
N TRP A 812 9.06 -22.82 -42.42
CA TRP A 812 7.68 -22.40 -42.63
C TRP A 812 7.13 -23.00 -43.92
N LYS A 813 5.81 -23.18 -43.99
CA LYS A 813 5.12 -23.71 -45.19
C LYS A 813 4.46 -22.57 -45.96
N GLU A 814 4.46 -22.67 -47.29
CA GLU A 814 3.73 -21.70 -48.12
C GLU A 814 2.25 -21.67 -47.74
N GLY A 815 1.71 -20.47 -47.50
CA GLY A 815 0.36 -20.25 -46.98
C GLY A 815 0.22 -20.15 -45.45
N ASP A 816 1.31 -20.35 -44.69
CA ASP A 816 1.37 -20.07 -43.25
C ASP A 816 1.43 -18.55 -42.99
N GLU A 817 0.45 -18.01 -42.26
CA GLU A 817 0.38 -16.59 -41.92
C GLU A 817 1.51 -16.14 -40.98
N GLU A 818 2.01 -17.04 -40.14
CA GLU A 818 3.10 -16.73 -39.21
C GLU A 818 4.45 -16.67 -39.90
N ARG A 819 4.63 -17.40 -41.00
CA ARG A 819 5.92 -17.49 -41.74
C ARG A 819 7.09 -17.76 -40.78
N LYS A 820 6.89 -18.71 -39.86
CA LYS A 820 7.80 -19.03 -38.75
C LYS A 820 8.80 -20.12 -39.12
N VAL A 821 10.09 -19.83 -39.00
CA VAL A 821 11.16 -20.85 -39.06
C VAL A 821 11.54 -21.23 -37.64
N THR A 822 11.58 -22.53 -37.37
CA THR A 822 12.09 -23.06 -36.09
C THR A 822 13.37 -23.84 -36.33
N PHE A 823 14.37 -23.73 -35.47
CA PHE A 823 15.51 -24.63 -35.53
C PHE A 823 15.98 -25.07 -34.14
N TYR A 824 16.64 -26.23 -34.11
CA TYR A 824 17.10 -26.90 -32.91
C TYR A 824 18.58 -27.25 -33.01
N LYS A 825 19.33 -26.97 -31.94
CA LYS A 825 20.72 -27.41 -31.81
C LYS A 825 21.13 -27.52 -30.36
N ASP A 826 21.79 -28.62 -29.98
CA ASP A 826 22.37 -28.85 -28.64
C ASP A 826 21.40 -28.59 -27.47
N GLY A 827 20.13 -28.99 -27.62
CA GLY A 827 19.11 -28.77 -26.59
C GLY A 827 18.53 -27.35 -26.56
N GLN A 828 18.90 -26.51 -27.51
CA GLN A 828 18.40 -25.15 -27.66
C GLN A 828 17.51 -25.04 -28.90
N MET A 829 16.64 -24.03 -28.88
CA MET A 829 15.64 -23.76 -29.90
C MET A 829 15.58 -22.26 -30.18
N ALA A 830 15.34 -21.90 -31.44
CA ALA A 830 14.88 -20.57 -31.80
C ALA A 830 13.76 -20.61 -32.82
N GLU A 831 12.80 -19.71 -32.65
CA GLU A 831 11.69 -19.46 -33.57
C GLU A 831 11.81 -18.02 -34.09
N LEU A 832 11.75 -17.90 -35.41
CA LEU A 832 12.00 -16.67 -36.13
C LEU A 832 10.88 -16.42 -37.12
N TRP A 833 10.22 -15.28 -36.97
CA TRP A 833 9.16 -14.84 -37.85
C TRP A 833 9.75 -13.90 -38.90
N LEU A 834 9.44 -14.18 -40.18
CA LEU A 834 9.92 -13.32 -41.27
C LEU A 834 9.43 -11.89 -41.08
N ASP A 835 10.31 -10.93 -41.35
CA ASP A 835 10.08 -9.49 -41.30
C ASP A 835 9.77 -8.95 -39.88
N GLN A 836 10.01 -9.74 -38.83
CA GLN A 836 9.86 -9.34 -37.42
C GLN A 836 11.21 -9.22 -36.71
N LEU A 837 11.36 -8.21 -35.85
CA LEU A 837 12.58 -8.03 -35.04
C LEU A 837 12.57 -8.90 -33.77
N GLU A 838 11.39 -9.15 -33.21
CA GLU A 838 11.24 -10.00 -32.04
C GLU A 838 11.28 -11.48 -32.45
N LEU A 839 12.16 -12.23 -31.81
CA LEU A 839 12.40 -13.64 -32.02
C LEU A 839 12.26 -14.35 -30.69
N ASN A 840 12.02 -15.65 -30.73
CA ASN A 840 11.99 -16.47 -29.53
C ASN A 840 13.25 -17.33 -29.50
N VAL A 841 14.00 -17.27 -28.40
CA VAL A 841 15.14 -18.15 -28.17
C VAL A 841 14.99 -18.83 -26.82
N ASN A 842 14.83 -20.14 -26.81
CA ASN A 842 14.60 -20.96 -25.61
C ASN A 842 13.43 -20.46 -24.73
N GLY A 843 12.36 -19.96 -25.36
CA GLY A 843 11.23 -19.37 -24.65
C GLY A 843 11.42 -17.93 -24.21
N LYS A 844 12.49 -17.23 -24.60
CA LYS A 844 12.72 -15.83 -24.26
C LYS A 844 12.64 -14.96 -25.51
N VAL A 845 11.93 -13.83 -25.41
CA VAL A 845 11.92 -12.82 -26.47
C VAL A 845 13.31 -12.16 -26.57
N VAL A 846 13.88 -12.18 -27.76
CA VAL A 846 15.14 -11.51 -28.12
C VAL A 846 14.88 -10.62 -29.33
N THR A 847 15.38 -9.38 -29.29
CA THR A 847 15.24 -8.44 -30.41
C THR A 847 16.49 -8.48 -31.28
N ALA A 848 16.31 -8.79 -32.57
CA ALA A 848 17.36 -8.72 -33.57
C ALA A 848 17.65 -7.29 -34.03
N GLU A 849 18.87 -7.02 -34.49
CA GLU A 849 19.22 -5.71 -35.09
C GLU A 849 18.56 -5.51 -36.45
N VAL A 850 18.42 -6.60 -37.21
CA VAL A 850 17.73 -6.64 -38.50
C VAL A 850 16.83 -7.87 -38.54
N PRO A 851 15.63 -7.81 -39.15
CA PRO A 851 14.71 -8.94 -39.12
C PRO A 851 15.19 -10.08 -40.03
N PRO A 852 14.83 -11.34 -39.71
CA PRO A 852 14.86 -12.43 -40.68
C PRO A 852 14.10 -12.05 -41.95
N GLN A 853 14.65 -12.37 -43.11
CA GLN A 853 14.08 -11.92 -44.38
C GLN A 853 14.25 -12.96 -45.47
N LEU A 854 13.35 -12.91 -46.46
CA LEU A 854 13.37 -13.82 -47.60
C LEU A 854 14.18 -13.19 -48.75
N ILE A 855 15.30 -13.81 -49.13
CA ILE A 855 16.12 -13.38 -50.28
C ILE A 855 16.29 -14.58 -51.21
N ASN A 856 15.89 -14.42 -52.48
CA ASN A 856 15.94 -15.49 -53.49
C ASN A 856 15.34 -16.82 -52.97
N GLU A 857 14.16 -16.75 -52.35
CA GLU A 857 13.46 -17.91 -51.75
C GLU A 857 14.25 -18.63 -50.64
N ARG A 858 15.25 -17.97 -50.04
CA ARG A 858 15.99 -18.47 -48.88
C ARG A 858 15.75 -17.58 -47.67
N THR A 859 15.55 -18.21 -46.52
CA THR A 859 15.39 -17.48 -45.26
C THR A 859 16.76 -17.09 -44.73
N MET A 860 16.99 -15.78 -44.67
CA MET A 860 18.23 -15.15 -44.27
C MET A 860 18.08 -14.63 -42.84
N ILE A 861 18.99 -15.03 -41.95
CA ILE A 861 18.90 -14.72 -40.51
C ILE A 861 20.18 -13.99 -40.07
N PRO A 862 20.07 -12.97 -39.19
CA PRO A 862 21.25 -12.30 -38.63
C PRO A 862 22.12 -13.31 -37.88
N LEU A 863 23.36 -13.45 -38.32
CA LEU A 863 24.27 -14.44 -37.76
C LEU A 863 24.54 -14.23 -36.27
N ARG A 864 24.58 -12.97 -35.84
CA ARG A 864 24.83 -12.60 -34.44
C ARG A 864 23.83 -13.24 -33.48
N ILE A 865 22.55 -13.26 -33.85
CA ILE A 865 21.50 -13.86 -33.02
C ILE A 865 21.72 -15.35 -32.84
N LEU A 866 22.11 -16.06 -33.91
CA LEU A 866 22.43 -17.47 -33.86
C LEU A 866 23.62 -17.70 -32.93
N SER A 867 24.70 -16.93 -33.08
CA SER A 867 25.92 -17.17 -32.31
C SER A 867 25.82 -16.83 -30.82
N GLU A 868 25.23 -15.68 -30.49
CA GLU A 868 25.21 -15.19 -29.10
C GLU A 868 24.33 -16.08 -28.20
N ASN A 869 23.28 -16.66 -28.77
CA ASN A 869 22.33 -17.45 -28.00
C ASN A 869 22.61 -18.96 -28.05
N PHE A 870 23.27 -19.46 -29.11
CA PHE A 870 23.58 -20.88 -29.26
C PHE A 870 25.00 -21.27 -28.83
N GLY A 871 25.77 -20.31 -28.30
CA GLY A 871 27.13 -20.55 -27.81
C GLY A 871 28.15 -20.87 -28.91
N TRP A 872 27.83 -20.56 -30.16
CA TRP A 872 28.74 -20.76 -31.29
C TRP A 872 29.88 -19.77 -31.22
N LYS A 873 31.09 -20.23 -31.47
CA LYS A 873 32.24 -19.34 -31.56
C LYS A 873 32.30 -18.76 -32.97
N VAL A 874 32.26 -17.43 -33.06
CA VAL A 874 32.35 -16.70 -34.32
C VAL A 874 33.68 -15.99 -34.41
N SER A 875 34.40 -16.19 -35.51
CA SER A 875 35.59 -15.42 -35.85
C SER A 875 35.35 -14.69 -37.17
N TRP A 876 35.84 -13.45 -37.26
CA TRP A 876 35.72 -12.61 -38.43
C TRP A 876 37.10 -12.21 -38.95
N ASP A 877 37.34 -12.47 -40.24
CA ASP A 877 38.52 -12.02 -40.97
C ASP A 877 38.13 -10.85 -41.88
N GLN A 878 38.66 -9.66 -41.55
CA GLN A 878 38.33 -8.42 -42.24
C GLN A 878 38.92 -8.35 -43.67
N GLU A 879 40.09 -8.95 -43.92
CA GLU A 879 40.77 -8.86 -45.21
C GLU A 879 40.07 -9.73 -46.26
N THR A 880 39.60 -10.90 -45.84
CA THR A 880 38.96 -11.88 -46.72
C THR A 880 37.43 -11.83 -46.67
N GLN A 881 36.87 -11.03 -45.76
CA GLN A 881 35.43 -10.99 -45.45
C GLN A 881 34.86 -12.37 -45.12
N THR A 882 35.62 -13.17 -44.36
CA THR A 882 35.27 -14.55 -44.02
C THR A 882 34.76 -14.62 -42.58
N VAL A 883 33.62 -15.28 -42.39
CA VAL A 883 33.10 -15.69 -41.09
C VAL A 883 33.41 -17.16 -40.86
N THR A 884 33.98 -17.49 -39.70
CA THR A 884 34.19 -18.86 -39.24
C THR A 884 33.29 -19.14 -38.04
N LEU A 885 32.54 -20.25 -38.08
CA LEU A 885 31.64 -20.73 -37.03
C LEU A 885 32.16 -22.08 -36.49
N GLU A 886 32.20 -22.24 -35.17
CA GLU A 886 32.63 -23.47 -34.46
C GLU A 886 31.74 -23.84 -33.27
#